data_AF-A0A970IXZ8-F1
#
_entry.id   AF-A0A970IXZ8-F1
#
_cell.length_a   1.000
_cell.length_b   1.000
_cell.length_c   1.000
_cell.angle_alpha   90.00
_cell.angle_beta   90.00
_cell.angle_gamma   90.00
#
_symmetry.space_group_name_H-M   'P 1'
#
loop_
_entity.id
_entity.type
_entity.pdbx_description
1 polymer ?
#
loop_
_entity_poly.entity_id
_entity_poly.type
_entity_poly.pdbx_seq_one_letter_code
_entity_poly.pdbx_strand_id
1 'polypeptide(L)'
;MKKLFGVFMLFVAAFALAACGGKQSSKLFIEGRSHYLLEEEPIELKAILATDDEEVAFDWVSSNPKVVEVAAKTEGDEIISQFGIVKPKKLGKATITVTAYGEKSYKAKLKVQVKDKLVQPESVELIFPKNTPVEQLFIDDEVQLKAKVLPKKADQQIIWSSSDAIIAEVGANGLVTAKVNGGTTITASAAGAKAFEELSVSASQKLTVKSFIDIKGDTETFVGTSVQLTATVNDLDNYKAEVKWSSSNPTVAEVNEDGLVTPKSIGKAVITATAEAKKAGKNDRSVLYPIEVLTTLSADELAGGEAGMKVSFKYADSNVKAQILAALERHLINSGASIPIVSNSGAVLYSERVTLKTIEYVPIMGYGVYYATFADDGLGFRTYTTDDPKTFNHLMYKDSIESDMMSLTELSLFSLEFVDNDGDGFYDGYAMRASAAAKYAEPVEFNEVTGNWEVVEDFDPYSDTFKAWKISLRENLFWVDKNGQTKEQIKADDFIYTYRMALDPVQQNSRANYFYSQAGLPIKNAERYFKQLDSKGEAHAPGQGNMDGNYEHVNWSEVGVHKVDDFAFILELEQPYLQWDIHYNSSGFLYAPVYKPLFEAGFDAKREKTNYGTNLDRYMSSGYYYINYWETGKEYRFIKNPHYTYNEGCLERTPEKVTFTIVKDSNAALELFEDGKLDSVSIPATHYDQYKNNEGLRIVPGATSFRFTVNRMTQAESDLKWGIGAWKVKPILQEDAFMWALYFAMDRKYVAEDIGKTLTPEQFYYTNAYAINPYTGDPYRETKEAKKVATGVFPDDINLSPGTNGINKGLATEYYVDALDNMIAKGIISADKKTVLEVEIAAFDSVTWTNILDFLADDLANTFNAQTKYPNIEIKFIPAPQPGMNVYYEKQMKGRFDLALAGISGGLLDPIGLMECFCDDDRSGLMLSWGFNSHVPEVLINLDLDGDGGLDGEKYWSFDALYSACAGEVFVRMGVEAEEPKPDQPAE
;
A
#
# COMPACT_ATOMS: atom_id res chain seq x y z
N MET A 1 29.07 1.12 -0.99
CA MET A 1 29.46 0.16 0.06
C MET A 1 29.62 -1.23 -0.56
N LYS A 2 30.85 -1.76 -0.62
CA LYS A 2 31.27 -3.18 -0.78
C LYS A 2 32.81 -3.23 -0.85
N LYS A 3 33.47 -2.57 0.12
CA LYS A 3 34.86 -2.86 0.52
C LYS A 3 34.74 -3.69 1.79
N LEU A 4 34.89 -5.01 1.66
CA LEU A 4 35.19 -6.03 2.67
C LEU A 4 34.63 -7.34 2.08
N PHE A 5 35.49 -8.21 1.55
CA PHE A 5 35.33 -9.69 1.51
C PHE A 5 36.41 -10.42 0.69
N GLY A 6 37.33 -9.71 0.01
CA GLY A 6 38.37 -10.35 -0.82
C GLY A 6 39.74 -10.64 -0.16
N VAL A 7 39.91 -10.35 1.13
CA VAL A 7 41.22 -10.47 1.82
C VAL A 7 41.32 -11.71 2.73
N PHE A 8 40.26 -12.52 2.83
CA PHE A 8 40.23 -13.66 3.76
C PHE A 8 40.48 -15.04 3.14
N MET A 9 40.91 -15.12 1.87
CA MET A 9 41.10 -16.41 1.18
C MET A 9 42.44 -16.56 0.44
N LEU A 10 43.55 -16.11 1.06
CA LEU A 10 44.89 -16.47 0.57
C LEU A 10 45.95 -16.73 1.65
N PHE A 11 45.61 -16.64 2.93
CA PHE A 11 46.49 -17.08 4.03
C PHE A 11 46.34 -18.57 4.39
N VAL A 12 45.42 -19.31 3.74
CA VAL A 12 45.16 -20.73 4.04
C VAL A 12 45.91 -21.70 3.11
N ALA A 13 46.51 -21.24 2.01
CA ALA A 13 47.22 -22.12 1.06
C ALA A 13 48.69 -22.41 1.45
N ALA A 14 49.30 -21.64 2.36
CA ALA A 14 50.69 -21.86 2.79
C ALA A 14 50.82 -22.88 3.94
N PHE A 15 49.77 -23.12 4.71
CA PHE A 15 49.77 -24.13 5.79
C PHE A 15 49.28 -25.51 5.33
N ALA A 16 48.58 -25.60 4.20
CA ALA A 16 48.05 -26.87 3.69
C ALA A 16 49.09 -27.77 2.99
N LEU A 17 50.29 -27.27 2.67
CA LEU A 17 51.37 -28.09 2.09
C LEU A 17 52.41 -28.61 3.10
N ALA A 18 52.34 -28.19 4.37
CA ALA A 18 53.18 -28.75 5.44
C ALA A 18 52.54 -29.95 6.16
N ALA A 19 51.26 -30.26 5.89
CA ALA A 19 50.50 -31.33 6.54
C ALA A 19 50.27 -32.59 5.67
N CYS A 20 50.82 -32.64 4.45
CA CYS A 20 50.84 -33.85 3.62
C CYS A 20 52.30 -34.22 3.30
N GLY A 21 52.80 -35.28 3.95
CA GLY A 21 54.19 -35.75 3.92
C GLY A 21 54.74 -36.18 2.55
N GLY A 22 54.93 -35.23 1.64
CA GLY A 22 55.63 -35.40 0.38
C GLY A 22 57.10 -34.97 0.50
N LYS A 23 58.01 -35.93 0.33
CA LYS A 23 59.49 -35.79 0.24
C LYS A 23 60.00 -34.39 -0.17
N GLN A 24 60.68 -33.67 0.73
CA GLN A 24 61.66 -32.66 0.37
C GLN A 24 62.76 -33.33 -0.46
N SER A 25 62.80 -33.08 -1.77
CA SER A 25 63.73 -33.77 -2.68
C SER A 25 64.77 -32.85 -3.34
N SER A 26 64.84 -31.58 -2.98
CA SER A 26 65.86 -30.66 -3.53
C SER A 26 66.53 -29.85 -2.42
N LYS A 27 67.85 -30.04 -2.27
CA LYS A 27 68.70 -29.30 -1.32
C LYS A 27 69.01 -27.88 -1.78
N LEU A 28 68.80 -27.59 -3.07
CA LEU A 28 68.93 -26.28 -3.69
C LEU A 28 67.54 -25.87 -4.22
N PHE A 29 67.11 -24.65 -3.92
CA PHE A 29 65.89 -24.07 -4.49
C PHE A 29 66.10 -22.59 -4.83
N ILE A 30 65.25 -22.05 -5.69
CA ILE A 30 65.25 -20.64 -6.05
C ILE A 30 64.15 -19.97 -5.22
N GLU A 31 64.47 -18.89 -4.52
CA GLU A 31 63.54 -18.14 -3.70
C GLU A 31 62.41 -17.55 -4.59
N GLY A 32 61.15 -17.88 -4.29
CA GLY A 32 59.99 -17.46 -5.07
C GLY A 32 59.11 -18.60 -5.61
N ARG A 33 58.15 -18.26 -6.47
CA ARG A 33 57.16 -19.20 -7.03
C ARG A 33 57.82 -20.24 -7.95
N SER A 34 57.20 -21.43 -8.13
CA SER A 34 57.69 -22.48 -9.05
C SER A 34 57.61 -22.12 -10.55
N HIS A 35 56.92 -21.02 -10.87
CA HIS A 35 56.76 -20.47 -12.21
C HIS A 35 56.75 -18.93 -12.11
N TYR A 36 57.45 -18.26 -13.05
CA TYR A 36 57.44 -16.80 -13.17
C TYR A 36 56.88 -16.35 -14.52
N LEU A 37 56.03 -15.33 -14.49
CA LEU A 37 55.61 -14.54 -15.64
C LEU A 37 56.43 -13.25 -15.61
N LEU A 38 57.28 -13.03 -16.62
CA LEU A 38 58.12 -11.84 -16.72
C LEU A 38 57.54 -10.84 -17.72
N GLU A 39 57.56 -9.58 -17.32
CA GLU A 39 57.39 -8.40 -18.19
C GLU A 39 58.79 -7.85 -18.59
N GLU A 40 58.89 -6.75 -19.36
CA GLU A 40 60.15 -6.30 -19.99
C GLU A 40 61.29 -5.91 -19.01
N GLU A 41 61.03 -5.82 -17.71
CA GLU A 41 62.03 -5.45 -16.71
C GLU A 41 62.83 -6.66 -16.19
N PRO A 42 64.16 -6.54 -15.98
CA PRO A 42 64.95 -7.57 -15.33
C PRO A 42 64.49 -7.83 -13.89
N ILE A 43 64.55 -9.09 -13.47
CA ILE A 43 64.33 -9.46 -12.06
C ILE A 43 65.58 -10.12 -11.47
N GLU A 44 65.78 -9.95 -10.17
CA GLU A 44 66.82 -10.63 -9.41
C GLU A 44 66.21 -11.85 -8.71
N LEU A 45 66.84 -13.01 -8.88
CA LEU A 45 66.46 -14.26 -8.20
C LEU A 45 67.60 -14.72 -7.30
N LYS A 46 67.26 -15.19 -6.10
CA LYS A 46 68.23 -15.74 -5.15
C LYS A 46 68.17 -17.27 -5.16
N ALA A 47 69.32 -17.93 -5.27
CA ALA A 47 69.44 -19.36 -5.00
C ALA A 47 69.71 -19.60 -3.51
N ILE A 48 68.93 -20.49 -2.89
CA ILE A 48 69.09 -20.90 -1.50
C ILE A 48 69.49 -22.37 -1.46
N LEU A 49 70.69 -22.62 -0.95
CA LEU A 49 71.20 -23.97 -0.70
C LEU A 49 71.03 -24.27 0.79
N ALA A 50 70.26 -25.30 1.11
CA ALA A 50 70.03 -25.75 2.49
C ALA A 50 71.07 -26.82 2.87
N THR A 51 72.35 -26.45 2.89
CA THR A 51 73.49 -27.29 3.35
C THR A 51 74.57 -26.44 4.00
N ASP A 52 75.38 -27.03 4.88
CA ASP A 52 76.45 -26.34 5.63
C ASP A 52 77.78 -26.20 4.84
N ASP A 53 77.73 -26.24 3.49
CA ASP A 53 78.92 -26.07 2.65
C ASP A 53 79.26 -24.57 2.58
N GLU A 54 80.36 -24.15 3.19
CA GLU A 54 80.67 -22.73 3.42
C GLU A 54 81.18 -21.96 2.19
N GLU A 55 81.61 -22.64 1.11
CA GLU A 55 82.00 -22.00 -0.16
C GLU A 55 81.45 -22.76 -1.37
N VAL A 56 80.46 -22.18 -2.04
CA VAL A 56 79.79 -22.81 -3.19
C VAL A 56 79.59 -21.78 -4.30
N ALA A 57 80.06 -22.08 -5.50
CA ALA A 57 79.83 -21.24 -6.68
C ALA A 57 78.51 -21.64 -7.37
N PHE A 58 77.72 -20.65 -7.81
CA PHE A 58 76.47 -20.89 -8.52
C PHE A 58 76.56 -20.49 -9.99
N ASP A 59 76.14 -21.39 -10.88
CA ASP A 59 76.03 -21.11 -12.31
C ASP A 59 74.56 -21.07 -12.73
N TRP A 60 74.18 -20.01 -13.44
CA TRP A 60 72.82 -19.79 -13.89
C TRP A 60 72.74 -19.90 -15.40
N VAL A 61 71.89 -20.81 -15.88
CA VAL A 61 71.74 -21.09 -17.31
C VAL A 61 70.27 -21.05 -17.69
N SER A 62 69.97 -20.32 -18.76
CA SER A 62 68.66 -20.36 -19.41
C SER A 62 68.64 -21.45 -20.47
N SER A 63 67.58 -22.28 -20.47
CA SER A 63 67.34 -23.24 -21.54
C SER A 63 67.09 -22.57 -22.90
N ASN A 64 66.77 -21.28 -22.92
CA ASN A 64 66.61 -20.50 -24.14
C ASN A 64 67.08 -19.04 -23.91
N PRO A 65 68.38 -18.76 -24.09
CA PRO A 65 68.97 -17.43 -23.90
C PRO A 65 68.38 -16.34 -24.80
N LYS A 66 67.70 -16.72 -25.90
CA LYS A 66 67.02 -15.78 -26.80
C LYS A 66 65.67 -15.29 -26.25
N VAL A 67 65.07 -16.04 -25.33
CA VAL A 67 63.80 -15.70 -24.67
C VAL A 67 64.08 -15.02 -23.32
N VAL A 68 64.96 -15.62 -22.53
CA VAL A 68 65.41 -15.08 -21.23
C VAL A 68 66.91 -15.27 -21.11
N GLU A 69 67.65 -14.20 -20.90
CA GLU A 69 69.05 -14.24 -20.48
C GLU A 69 69.11 -14.30 -18.95
N VAL A 70 70.07 -15.05 -18.42
CA VAL A 70 70.34 -15.08 -16.98
C VAL A 70 71.84 -15.12 -16.77
N ALA A 71 72.32 -14.33 -15.82
CA ALA A 71 73.72 -14.32 -15.40
C ALA A 71 73.81 -14.02 -13.90
N ALA A 72 74.92 -14.39 -13.26
CA ALA A 72 75.19 -14.01 -11.88
C ALA A 72 75.20 -12.48 -11.73
N LYS A 73 74.76 -12.00 -10.56
CA LYS A 73 74.81 -10.58 -10.21
C LYS A 73 76.27 -10.12 -10.07
N THR A 74 76.55 -8.93 -10.60
CA THR A 74 77.83 -8.24 -10.45
C THR A 74 77.60 -6.92 -9.73
N GLU A 75 78.38 -6.64 -8.70
CA GLU A 75 78.42 -5.36 -7.99
C GLU A 75 79.87 -4.86 -8.00
N GLY A 76 80.18 -3.89 -8.87
CA GLY A 76 81.57 -3.51 -9.16
C GLY A 76 82.32 -4.60 -9.92
N ASP A 77 83.52 -4.95 -9.46
CA ASP A 77 84.35 -6.04 -10.01
C ASP A 77 84.06 -7.42 -9.35
N GLU A 78 83.12 -7.48 -8.40
CA GLU A 78 82.80 -8.69 -7.63
C GLU A 78 81.56 -9.44 -8.18
N ILE A 79 81.64 -10.77 -8.32
CA ILE A 79 80.54 -11.63 -8.79
C ILE A 79 79.85 -12.29 -7.59
N ILE A 80 78.59 -11.91 -7.34
CA ILE A 80 77.77 -12.49 -6.28
C ILE A 80 76.95 -13.65 -6.88
N SER A 81 77.60 -14.80 -7.06
CA SER A 81 77.04 -15.92 -7.84
C SER A 81 75.69 -16.45 -7.33
N GLN A 82 75.41 -16.31 -6.03
CA GLN A 82 74.14 -16.73 -5.41
C GLN A 82 72.89 -16.05 -6.00
N PHE A 83 73.04 -14.86 -6.59
CA PHE A 83 71.95 -14.13 -7.22
C PHE A 83 72.05 -14.20 -8.75
N GLY A 84 70.98 -14.59 -9.42
CA GLY A 84 70.84 -14.58 -10.87
C GLY A 84 69.98 -13.41 -11.34
N ILE A 85 70.54 -12.52 -12.15
CA ILE A 85 69.79 -11.45 -12.82
C ILE A 85 69.18 -12.02 -14.11
N VAL A 86 67.86 -12.05 -14.16
CA VAL A 86 67.08 -12.61 -15.24
C VAL A 86 66.56 -11.48 -16.11
N LYS A 87 67.10 -11.38 -17.34
CA LYS A 87 66.71 -10.36 -18.33
C LYS A 87 65.80 -10.97 -19.40
N PRO A 88 64.53 -10.56 -19.48
CA PRO A 88 63.66 -10.97 -20.58
C PRO A 88 64.17 -10.36 -21.90
N LYS A 89 64.26 -11.17 -22.95
CA LYS A 89 64.73 -10.72 -24.28
C LYS A 89 63.65 -10.82 -25.36
N LYS A 90 62.80 -11.85 -25.27
CA LYS A 90 61.74 -12.08 -26.25
C LYS A 90 60.62 -12.91 -25.65
N LEU A 91 59.41 -12.70 -26.15
CA LEU A 91 58.25 -13.53 -25.84
C LEU A 91 58.53 -15.01 -26.03
N GLY A 92 58.09 -15.81 -25.06
CA GLY A 92 58.27 -17.26 -25.10
C GLY A 92 58.42 -17.86 -23.72
N LYS A 93 58.68 -19.17 -23.69
CA LYS A 93 58.92 -19.93 -22.45
C LYS A 93 60.38 -20.35 -22.41
N ALA A 94 61.00 -20.23 -21.24
CA ALA A 94 62.36 -20.72 -20.95
C ALA A 94 62.34 -21.42 -19.58
N THR A 95 63.33 -22.27 -19.32
CA THR A 95 63.57 -22.81 -17.97
C THR A 95 64.94 -22.35 -17.53
N ILE A 96 64.99 -21.60 -16.44
CA ILE A 96 66.23 -21.21 -15.78
C ILE A 96 66.67 -22.38 -14.90
N THR A 97 67.92 -22.75 -14.99
CA THR A 97 68.54 -23.77 -14.14
C THR A 97 69.70 -23.11 -13.40
N VAL A 98 69.69 -23.19 -12.07
CA VAL A 98 70.87 -22.87 -11.25
C VAL A 98 71.53 -24.15 -10.80
N THR A 99 72.85 -24.20 -10.89
CA THR A 99 73.68 -25.29 -10.38
C THR A 99 74.63 -24.74 -9.33
N ALA A 100 74.60 -25.30 -8.12
CA ALA A 100 75.58 -25.00 -7.07
C ALA A 100 76.71 -26.06 -7.13
N TYR A 101 77.97 -25.62 -7.15
CA TYR A 101 79.16 -26.47 -7.22
C TYR A 101 79.95 -26.41 -5.90
N GLY A 102 79.80 -27.46 -5.10
CA GLY A 102 80.65 -27.78 -3.92
C GLY A 102 81.25 -29.18 -4.07
N GLU A 103 81.43 -29.93 -2.97
CA GLU A 103 81.86 -31.35 -3.04
C GLU A 103 80.88 -32.22 -3.88
N LYS A 104 79.61 -31.82 -3.92
CA LYS A 104 78.57 -32.39 -4.78
C LYS A 104 77.85 -31.26 -5.52
N SER A 105 77.44 -31.50 -6.77
CA SER A 105 76.67 -30.53 -7.55
C SER A 105 75.16 -30.68 -7.31
N TYR A 106 74.46 -29.60 -6.98
CA TYR A 106 73.00 -29.57 -6.83
C TYR A 106 72.36 -28.67 -7.90
N LYS A 107 71.16 -29.03 -8.40
CA LYS A 107 70.45 -28.27 -9.45
C LYS A 107 69.02 -27.93 -9.05
N ALA A 108 68.61 -26.68 -9.30
CA ALA A 108 67.23 -26.24 -9.21
C ALA A 108 66.77 -25.67 -10.55
N LYS A 109 65.49 -25.87 -10.90
CA LYS A 109 64.90 -25.39 -12.15
C LYS A 109 63.69 -24.52 -11.88
N LEU A 110 63.58 -23.43 -12.63
CA LEU A 110 62.46 -22.51 -12.62
C LEU A 110 61.93 -22.32 -14.04
N LYS A 111 60.63 -22.58 -14.25
CA LYS A 111 59.99 -22.29 -15.53
C LYS A 111 59.60 -20.82 -15.58
N VAL A 112 59.97 -20.16 -16.67
CA VAL A 112 59.74 -18.73 -16.89
C VAL A 112 59.03 -18.53 -18.22
N GLN A 113 58.02 -17.66 -18.23
CA GLN A 113 57.35 -17.24 -19.45
C GLN A 113 57.41 -15.72 -19.57
N VAL A 114 58.03 -15.22 -20.63
CA VAL A 114 57.99 -13.80 -20.99
C VAL A 114 56.73 -13.56 -21.80
N LYS A 115 55.84 -12.71 -21.29
CA LYS A 115 54.61 -12.29 -21.97
C LYS A 115 54.65 -10.77 -22.17
N ASP A 116 53.90 -10.29 -23.15
CA ASP A 116 53.68 -8.85 -23.28
C ASP A 116 52.96 -8.33 -22.04
N LYS A 117 53.32 -7.13 -21.61
CA LYS A 117 52.57 -6.39 -20.59
C LYS A 117 51.12 -6.26 -21.05
N LEU A 118 50.17 -6.76 -20.25
CA LEU A 118 48.74 -6.55 -20.51
C LEU A 118 48.47 -5.06 -20.39
N VAL A 119 48.23 -4.41 -21.52
CA VAL A 119 47.78 -3.01 -21.53
C VAL A 119 46.40 -3.00 -20.88
N GLN A 120 46.22 -2.22 -19.82
CA GLN A 120 44.90 -2.06 -19.22
C GLN A 120 44.07 -1.12 -20.11
N PRO A 121 42.75 -1.36 -20.24
CA PRO A 121 41.88 -0.42 -20.92
C PRO A 121 41.89 0.93 -20.19
N GLU A 122 42.31 1.98 -20.89
CA GLU A 122 42.28 3.36 -20.42
C GLU A 122 40.90 3.97 -20.61
N SER A 123 40.22 3.62 -21.70
CA SER A 123 38.84 4.04 -21.97
C SER A 123 38.09 3.01 -22.82
N VAL A 124 36.75 3.07 -22.73
CA VAL A 124 35.84 2.39 -23.65
C VAL A 124 35.12 3.50 -24.43
N GLU A 125 35.02 3.37 -25.75
CA GLU A 125 34.28 4.28 -26.63
C GLU A 125 33.10 3.53 -27.23
N LEU A 126 31.88 4.03 -27.04
CA LEU A 126 30.71 3.51 -27.75
C LEU A 126 30.74 3.99 -29.22
N ILE A 127 30.39 3.09 -30.13
CA ILE A 127 30.31 3.34 -31.56
C ILE A 127 28.88 3.07 -32.00
N PHE A 128 28.25 4.15 -32.47
CA PHE A 128 26.87 4.13 -32.95
C PHE A 128 26.80 3.77 -34.45
N PRO A 129 25.73 3.07 -34.89
CA PRO A 129 25.44 2.88 -36.30
C PRO A 129 25.29 4.25 -37.01
N LYS A 130 25.84 4.39 -38.22
CA LYS A 130 25.59 5.57 -39.05
C LYS A 130 24.10 5.62 -39.42
N ASN A 131 23.44 6.76 -39.13
CA ASN A 131 22.03 7.09 -39.43
C ASN A 131 20.97 6.57 -38.44
N THR A 132 21.33 6.17 -37.22
CA THR A 132 20.34 5.85 -36.16
C THR A 132 20.64 6.73 -34.93
N PRO A 133 19.79 7.71 -34.59
CA PRO A 133 19.90 8.42 -33.32
C PRO A 133 19.67 7.42 -32.17
N VAL A 134 20.65 7.23 -31.30
CA VAL A 134 20.58 6.21 -30.22
C VAL A 134 20.07 6.82 -28.90
N GLU A 135 19.89 8.13 -28.90
CA GLU A 135 19.21 8.88 -27.83
C GLU A 135 17.71 8.52 -27.74
N GLN A 136 17.14 7.81 -28.73
CA GLN A 136 15.71 7.51 -28.80
C GLN A 136 15.41 6.21 -29.58
N LEU A 137 15.00 5.14 -28.88
CA LEU A 137 14.56 3.86 -29.47
C LEU A 137 13.03 3.70 -29.36
N PHE A 138 12.42 2.95 -30.29
CA PHE A 138 11.02 2.53 -30.23
C PHE A 138 10.90 1.11 -29.63
N ILE A 139 9.72 0.76 -29.11
CA ILE A 139 9.46 -0.62 -28.65
C ILE A 139 9.70 -1.60 -29.81
N ASP A 140 10.38 -2.70 -29.53
CA ASP A 140 10.87 -3.73 -30.45
C ASP A 140 11.99 -3.30 -31.41
N ASP A 141 12.48 -2.05 -31.32
CA ASP A 141 13.71 -1.68 -32.04
C ASP A 141 14.88 -2.49 -31.51
N GLU A 142 15.66 -3.03 -32.45
CA GLU A 142 16.95 -3.62 -32.19
C GLU A 142 18.05 -2.68 -32.68
N VAL A 143 18.85 -2.13 -31.76
CA VAL A 143 20.05 -1.36 -32.11
C VAL A 143 21.30 -2.14 -31.76
N GLN A 144 22.16 -2.35 -32.75
CA GLN A 144 23.45 -2.95 -32.53
C GLN A 144 24.45 -1.89 -32.06
N LEU A 145 24.72 -1.86 -30.77
CA LEU A 145 25.82 -1.08 -30.22
C LEU A 145 27.14 -1.79 -30.48
N LYS A 146 28.19 -1.02 -30.75
CA LYS A 146 29.57 -1.50 -30.75
C LYS A 146 30.34 -0.70 -29.72
N ALA A 147 31.34 -1.33 -29.12
CA ALA A 147 32.26 -0.65 -28.21
C ALA A 147 33.69 -0.91 -28.65
N LYS A 148 34.56 0.07 -28.46
CA LYS A 148 35.98 0.02 -28.80
C LYS A 148 36.79 0.31 -27.55
N VAL A 149 37.73 -0.57 -27.24
CA VAL A 149 38.57 -0.45 -26.06
C VAL A 149 39.92 0.16 -26.44
N LEU A 150 40.34 1.21 -25.75
CA LEU A 150 41.61 1.90 -25.98
C LEU A 150 42.57 1.76 -24.79
N PRO A 151 43.89 1.64 -25.03
CA PRO A 151 44.54 1.52 -26.34
C PRO A 151 44.26 0.15 -27.00
N LYS A 152 44.39 0.04 -28.33
CA LYS A 152 44.11 -1.21 -29.09
C LYS A 152 44.86 -2.46 -28.59
N LYS A 153 45.95 -2.28 -27.83
CA LYS A 153 46.73 -3.37 -27.23
C LYS A 153 46.12 -3.88 -25.90
N ALA A 154 45.08 -3.25 -25.39
CA ALA A 154 44.39 -3.64 -24.16
C ALA A 154 43.42 -4.82 -24.35
N ASP A 155 42.95 -5.40 -23.25
CA ASP A 155 41.91 -6.43 -23.29
C ASP A 155 40.63 -5.89 -23.94
N GLN A 156 40.25 -6.46 -25.08
CA GLN A 156 39.14 -5.99 -25.90
C GLN A 156 37.80 -6.61 -25.50
N GLN A 157 37.76 -7.42 -24.43
CA GLN A 157 36.51 -8.03 -23.96
C GLN A 157 35.56 -6.98 -23.36
N ILE A 158 34.36 -6.88 -23.94
CA ILE A 158 33.29 -6.00 -23.49
C ILE A 158 32.23 -6.81 -22.75
N ILE A 159 31.75 -6.27 -21.63
CA ILE A 159 30.58 -6.74 -20.89
C ILE A 159 29.51 -5.66 -20.99
N TRP A 160 28.34 -6.04 -21.49
CA TRP A 160 27.17 -5.18 -21.62
C TRP A 160 26.21 -5.39 -20.45
N SER A 161 25.54 -4.32 -20.02
CA SER A 161 24.48 -4.38 -19.01
C SER A 161 23.49 -3.23 -19.19
N SER A 162 22.22 -3.48 -18.84
CA SER A 162 21.15 -2.47 -18.75
C SER A 162 20.85 -2.16 -17.28
N SER A 163 20.54 -0.89 -16.95
CA SER A 163 20.07 -0.52 -15.61
C SER A 163 18.65 -0.98 -15.32
N ASP A 164 17.84 -1.18 -16.37
CA ASP A 164 16.49 -1.73 -16.30
C ASP A 164 16.21 -2.56 -17.57
N ALA A 165 16.29 -3.89 -17.41
CA ALA A 165 16.10 -4.85 -18.49
C ALA A 165 14.62 -5.06 -18.89
N ILE A 166 13.68 -4.50 -18.12
CA ILE A 166 12.26 -4.45 -18.46
C ILE A 166 12.01 -3.36 -19.50
N ILE A 167 12.70 -2.21 -19.39
CA ILE A 167 12.62 -1.10 -20.36
C ILE A 167 13.42 -1.41 -21.65
N ALA A 168 14.68 -1.83 -21.53
CA ALA A 168 15.48 -2.32 -22.67
C ALA A 168 16.52 -3.37 -22.23
N GLU A 169 16.57 -4.49 -22.93
CA GLU A 169 17.54 -5.57 -22.71
C GLU A 169 18.76 -5.38 -23.62
N VAL A 170 19.96 -5.78 -23.16
CA VAL A 170 21.17 -5.81 -24.01
C VAL A 170 21.82 -7.18 -23.98
N GLY A 171 22.00 -7.78 -25.16
CA GLY A 171 22.65 -9.07 -25.34
C GLY A 171 24.18 -9.01 -25.19
N ALA A 172 24.82 -10.16 -25.01
CA ALA A 172 26.28 -10.27 -24.85
C ALA A 172 27.10 -9.71 -26.03
N ASN A 173 26.49 -9.56 -27.20
CA ASN A 173 27.08 -8.96 -28.40
C ASN A 173 26.79 -7.45 -28.53
N GLY A 174 26.10 -6.81 -27.59
CA GLY A 174 25.72 -5.40 -27.64
C GLY A 174 24.47 -5.10 -28.47
N LEU A 175 23.66 -6.12 -28.80
CA LEU A 175 22.33 -5.91 -29.39
C LEU A 175 21.38 -5.45 -28.29
N VAL A 176 20.87 -4.22 -28.40
CA VAL A 176 19.90 -3.65 -27.46
C VAL A 176 18.51 -3.80 -28.07
N THR A 177 17.56 -4.35 -27.30
CA THR A 177 16.15 -4.50 -27.67
C THR A 177 15.30 -3.69 -26.70
N ALA A 178 14.59 -2.68 -27.21
CA ALA A 178 13.67 -1.88 -26.41
C ALA A 178 12.33 -2.62 -26.22
N LYS A 179 11.75 -2.57 -25.02
CA LYS A 179 10.61 -3.42 -24.62
C LYS A 179 9.42 -2.63 -24.06
N VAL A 180 9.68 -1.62 -23.23
CA VAL A 180 8.63 -0.84 -22.56
C VAL A 180 9.00 0.65 -22.58
N ASN A 181 8.01 1.52 -22.57
CA ASN A 181 8.20 2.97 -22.56
C ASN A 181 8.87 3.44 -21.24
N GLY A 182 9.96 4.21 -21.30
CA GLY A 182 10.70 4.63 -20.11
C GLY A 182 12.18 4.97 -20.39
N GLY A 183 12.92 5.47 -19.40
CA GLY A 183 14.36 5.72 -19.54
C GLY A 183 15.19 4.58 -18.97
N THR A 184 16.24 4.14 -19.65
CA THR A 184 17.20 3.15 -19.11
C THR A 184 18.62 3.42 -19.61
N THR A 185 19.65 2.99 -18.89
CA THR A 185 21.05 3.25 -19.24
C THR A 185 21.73 1.98 -19.71
N ILE A 186 22.31 1.98 -20.91
CA ILE A 186 23.10 0.86 -21.43
C ILE A 186 24.59 1.12 -21.20
N THR A 187 25.26 0.18 -20.52
CA THR A 187 26.66 0.29 -20.13
C THR A 187 27.52 -0.74 -20.86
N ALA A 188 28.64 -0.30 -21.44
CA ALA A 188 29.72 -1.17 -21.90
C ALA A 188 30.92 -1.04 -20.95
N SER A 189 31.46 -2.18 -20.50
CA SER A 189 32.60 -2.21 -19.57
C SER A 189 33.70 -3.18 -20.01
N ALA A 190 34.96 -2.81 -19.77
CA ALA A 190 36.14 -3.65 -20.03
C ALA A 190 37.12 -3.54 -18.86
N ALA A 191 37.38 -4.65 -18.16
CA ALA A 191 38.37 -4.80 -17.08
C ALA A 191 38.51 -3.61 -16.09
N GLY A 192 37.39 -2.95 -15.73
CA GLY A 192 37.35 -1.85 -14.76
C GLY A 192 37.19 -0.44 -15.36
N ALA A 193 37.46 -0.25 -16.65
CA ALA A 193 37.10 0.96 -17.39
C ALA A 193 35.64 0.87 -17.87
N LYS A 194 34.89 1.99 -17.79
CA LYS A 194 33.47 2.06 -18.14
C LYS A 194 33.20 3.22 -19.10
N ALA A 195 32.29 2.99 -20.04
CA ALA A 195 31.57 4.05 -20.76
C ALA A 195 30.07 3.82 -20.61
N PHE A 196 29.33 4.90 -20.42
CA PHE A 196 27.89 4.89 -20.22
C PHE A 196 27.24 5.85 -21.21
N GLU A 197 26.08 5.45 -21.74
CA GLU A 197 25.17 6.33 -22.45
C GLU A 197 23.79 6.19 -21.81
N GLU A 198 23.20 7.31 -21.42
CA GLU A 198 21.79 7.35 -21.02
C GLU A 198 20.96 7.15 -22.28
N LEU A 199 20.05 6.18 -22.26
CA LEU A 199 19.19 5.87 -23.38
C LEU A 199 17.74 6.20 -22.98
N SER A 200 17.22 7.33 -23.47
CA SER A 200 15.79 7.62 -23.30
C SER A 200 14.99 6.86 -24.34
N VAL A 201 14.23 5.82 -23.95
CA VAL A 201 13.23 5.23 -24.85
C VAL A 201 12.06 6.20 -24.88
N SER A 202 11.93 6.94 -25.98
CA SER A 202 10.90 7.95 -26.17
C SER A 202 10.11 7.59 -27.42
N ALA A 203 8.83 7.27 -27.24
CA ALA A 203 7.92 7.00 -28.34
C ALA A 203 7.56 8.31 -29.09
N SER A 204 8.38 8.74 -30.05
CA SER A 204 7.92 9.60 -31.16
C SER A 204 8.65 9.27 -32.45
N GLN A 205 7.99 8.51 -33.31
CA GLN A 205 8.48 8.16 -34.65
C GLN A 205 8.05 9.25 -35.64
N LYS A 206 8.94 9.68 -36.53
CA LYS A 206 8.55 10.33 -37.78
C LYS A 206 9.11 9.59 -38.99
N LEU A 207 8.48 8.47 -39.30
CA LEU A 207 8.15 8.08 -40.67
C LEU A 207 6.62 7.91 -40.68
N THR A 208 5.94 8.76 -41.40
CA THR A 208 4.52 9.08 -41.17
C THR A 208 3.61 8.08 -41.89
N VAL A 209 3.25 6.99 -41.22
CA VAL A 209 1.95 6.31 -41.38
C VAL A 209 1.20 6.57 -40.08
N LYS A 210 0.18 7.43 -40.13
CA LYS A 210 -0.37 8.03 -38.91
C LYS A 210 -1.48 7.20 -38.23
N SER A 211 -1.80 6.01 -38.75
CA SER A 211 -2.96 5.22 -38.31
C SER A 211 -2.85 4.69 -36.87
N PHE A 212 -3.68 5.15 -35.94
CA PHE A 212 -3.92 4.51 -34.63
C PHE A 212 -5.38 4.03 -34.52
N ILE A 213 -5.61 2.87 -33.90
CA ILE A 213 -6.97 2.35 -33.69
C ILE A 213 -7.44 2.84 -32.32
N ASP A 214 -8.51 3.61 -32.31
CA ASP A 214 -9.28 3.95 -31.11
C ASP A 214 -10.52 3.07 -31.08
N ILE A 215 -10.70 2.27 -30.01
CA ILE A 215 -11.89 1.44 -29.81
C ILE A 215 -12.75 2.07 -28.74
N LYS A 216 -14.06 2.18 -28.98
CA LYS A 216 -15.06 2.62 -28.00
C LYS A 216 -16.22 1.65 -27.94
N GLY A 217 -16.79 1.49 -26.75
CA GLY A 217 -17.98 0.69 -26.48
C GLY A 217 -18.07 0.38 -24.98
N ASP A 218 -18.93 -0.56 -24.63
CA ASP A 218 -19.05 -1.07 -23.25
C ASP A 218 -18.14 -2.28 -23.07
N THR A 219 -17.41 -2.34 -21.96
CA THR A 219 -16.56 -3.51 -21.60
C THR A 219 -17.39 -4.65 -21.01
N GLU A 220 -18.68 -4.45 -20.85
CA GLU A 220 -19.61 -5.35 -20.17
C GLU A 220 -20.95 -5.36 -20.89
N THR A 221 -21.62 -6.51 -20.87
CA THR A 221 -22.86 -6.69 -21.60
C THR A 221 -23.71 -7.82 -21.03
N PHE A 222 -25.04 -7.70 -21.14
CA PHE A 222 -25.98 -8.75 -20.70
C PHE A 222 -26.23 -9.76 -21.80
N VAL A 223 -26.52 -11.02 -21.45
CA VAL A 223 -26.88 -12.03 -22.46
C VAL A 223 -28.13 -11.56 -23.20
N GLY A 224 -28.05 -11.53 -24.54
CA GLY A 224 -29.14 -11.07 -25.40
C GLY A 224 -29.14 -9.56 -25.72
N THR A 225 -28.43 -8.74 -24.95
CA THR A 225 -28.23 -7.31 -25.26
C THR A 225 -26.97 -7.17 -26.09
N SER A 226 -27.06 -6.81 -27.37
CA SER A 226 -25.86 -6.64 -28.20
C SER A 226 -25.23 -5.26 -27.97
N VAL A 227 -23.90 -5.22 -27.84
CA VAL A 227 -23.12 -3.98 -27.71
C VAL A 227 -22.39 -3.71 -29.02
N GLN A 228 -22.45 -2.46 -29.48
CA GLN A 228 -21.74 -2.05 -30.68
C GLN A 228 -20.37 -1.48 -30.30
N LEU A 229 -19.30 -2.20 -30.62
CA LEU A 229 -17.96 -1.61 -30.56
C LEU A 229 -17.72 -0.80 -31.82
N THR A 230 -17.11 0.36 -31.66
CA THR A 230 -16.67 1.20 -32.77
C THR A 230 -15.15 1.28 -32.76
N ALA A 231 -14.52 0.92 -33.87
CA ALA A 231 -13.08 1.08 -34.06
C ALA A 231 -12.83 2.18 -35.09
N THR A 232 -12.24 3.29 -34.65
CA THR A 232 -11.85 4.38 -35.53
C THR A 232 -10.36 4.31 -35.76
N VAL A 233 -9.97 4.13 -37.02
CA VAL A 233 -8.56 4.26 -37.42
C VAL A 233 -8.30 5.73 -37.69
N ASN A 234 -7.72 6.41 -36.72
CA ASN A 234 -7.40 7.82 -36.80
C ASN A 234 -6.11 8.01 -37.62
N ASP A 235 -6.16 8.94 -38.57
CA ASP A 235 -5.03 9.48 -39.33
C ASP A 235 -4.51 8.58 -40.49
N LEU A 236 -5.27 8.59 -41.59
CA LEU A 236 -5.04 7.80 -42.81
C LEU A 236 -4.46 8.66 -43.95
N ASP A 237 -3.20 9.11 -43.85
CA ASP A 237 -2.54 9.76 -44.98
C ASP A 237 -2.17 8.71 -46.07
N ASN A 238 -3.06 8.52 -47.05
CA ASN A 238 -2.94 7.62 -48.22
C ASN A 238 -3.18 6.11 -47.99
N TYR A 239 -3.79 5.71 -46.87
CA TYR A 239 -4.09 4.30 -46.55
C TYR A 239 -5.60 4.06 -46.44
N LYS A 240 -6.03 2.84 -46.80
CA LYS A 240 -7.31 2.28 -46.32
C LYS A 240 -6.96 1.19 -45.32
N ALA A 241 -7.32 1.40 -44.07
CA ALA A 241 -7.26 0.36 -43.06
C ALA A 241 -8.57 -0.40 -43.05
N GLU A 242 -8.49 -1.73 -43.08
CA GLU A 242 -9.63 -2.60 -42.82
C GLU A 242 -9.50 -3.08 -41.38
N VAL A 243 -10.52 -2.82 -40.55
CA VAL A 243 -10.59 -3.35 -39.19
C VAL A 243 -11.20 -4.75 -39.26
N LYS A 244 -10.50 -5.72 -38.69
CA LYS A 244 -10.99 -7.08 -38.48
C LYS A 244 -11.26 -7.29 -37.01
N TRP A 245 -12.41 -7.85 -36.71
CA TRP A 245 -12.79 -8.22 -35.36
C TRP A 245 -12.63 -9.71 -35.14
N SER A 246 -12.22 -10.09 -33.94
CA SER A 246 -12.22 -11.48 -33.50
C SER A 246 -12.52 -11.58 -32.02
N SER A 247 -13.20 -12.64 -31.61
CA SER A 247 -13.40 -12.98 -30.20
C SER A 247 -12.47 -14.11 -29.78
N SER A 248 -11.83 -13.98 -28.61
CA SER A 248 -11.06 -15.06 -28.01
C SER A 248 -11.95 -16.25 -27.60
N ASN A 249 -13.24 -16.00 -27.35
CA ASN A 249 -14.22 -17.02 -26.99
C ASN A 249 -15.59 -16.73 -27.62
N PRO A 250 -15.82 -17.13 -28.89
CA PRO A 250 -17.08 -16.89 -29.60
C PRO A 250 -18.32 -17.58 -29.02
N THR A 251 -18.15 -18.49 -28.03
CA THR A 251 -19.29 -19.09 -27.32
C THR A 251 -19.79 -18.21 -26.18
N VAL A 252 -18.94 -17.31 -25.66
CA VAL A 252 -19.29 -16.31 -24.63
C VAL A 252 -19.81 -15.03 -25.31
N ALA A 253 -19.00 -14.46 -26.21
CA ALA A 253 -19.38 -13.28 -26.98
C ALA A 253 -18.88 -13.43 -28.42
N GLU A 254 -19.79 -13.38 -29.39
CA GLU A 254 -19.45 -13.32 -30.80
C GLU A 254 -19.32 -11.85 -31.23
N VAL A 255 -18.42 -11.55 -32.15
CA VAL A 255 -18.31 -10.22 -32.75
C VAL A 255 -18.38 -10.36 -34.27
N ASN A 256 -19.21 -9.54 -34.92
CA ASN A 256 -19.33 -9.55 -36.37
C ASN A 256 -18.29 -8.61 -37.03
N GLU A 257 -18.32 -8.54 -38.37
CA GLU A 257 -17.38 -7.71 -39.15
C GLU A 257 -17.51 -6.19 -38.88
N ASP A 258 -18.67 -5.75 -38.39
CA ASP A 258 -18.96 -4.35 -38.06
C ASP A 258 -18.64 -4.00 -36.60
N GLY A 259 -18.16 -4.95 -35.79
CA GLY A 259 -17.88 -4.75 -34.37
C GLY A 259 -19.11 -4.88 -33.46
N LEU A 260 -20.25 -5.37 -33.97
CA LEU A 260 -21.41 -5.71 -33.15
C LEU A 260 -21.09 -6.98 -32.38
N VAL A 261 -21.03 -6.85 -31.06
CA VAL A 261 -20.82 -7.95 -30.13
C VAL A 261 -22.17 -8.50 -29.71
N THR A 262 -22.40 -9.78 -29.99
CA THR A 262 -23.57 -10.53 -29.57
C THR A 262 -23.19 -11.46 -28.43
N PRO A 263 -23.64 -11.17 -27.21
CA PRO A 263 -23.36 -12.00 -26.05
C PRO A 263 -24.24 -13.25 -26.07
N LYS A 264 -23.65 -14.39 -25.73
CA LYS A 264 -24.29 -15.71 -25.82
C LYS A 264 -24.39 -16.43 -24.50
N SER A 265 -23.38 -16.31 -23.64
CA SER A 265 -23.35 -16.93 -22.32
C SER A 265 -22.49 -16.12 -21.38
N ILE A 266 -22.75 -16.27 -20.07
CA ILE A 266 -21.97 -15.64 -19.00
C ILE A 266 -20.49 -16.02 -19.12
N GLY A 267 -19.60 -15.06 -18.86
CA GLY A 267 -18.15 -15.24 -18.82
C GLY A 267 -17.37 -14.15 -19.55
N LYS A 268 -16.04 -14.31 -19.57
CA LYS A 268 -15.12 -13.34 -20.20
C LYS A 268 -14.71 -13.75 -21.61
N ALA A 269 -14.65 -12.78 -22.53
CA ALA A 269 -14.10 -12.90 -23.87
C ALA A 269 -13.30 -11.63 -24.21
N VAL A 270 -12.16 -11.76 -24.87
CA VAL A 270 -11.41 -10.61 -25.38
C VAL A 270 -11.79 -10.40 -26.83
N ILE A 271 -12.41 -9.27 -27.12
CA ILE A 271 -12.63 -8.82 -28.49
C ILE A 271 -11.38 -8.09 -28.96
N THR A 272 -10.86 -8.47 -30.12
CA THR A 272 -9.67 -7.86 -30.71
C THR A 272 -10.07 -7.17 -31.99
N ALA A 273 -9.79 -5.86 -32.10
CA ALA A 273 -9.84 -5.16 -33.37
C ALA A 273 -8.42 -5.05 -33.94
N THR A 274 -8.23 -5.52 -35.17
CA THR A 274 -6.95 -5.48 -35.88
C THR A 274 -7.09 -4.65 -37.15
N ALA A 275 -6.32 -3.58 -37.28
CA ALA A 275 -6.25 -2.81 -38.51
C ALA A 275 -5.09 -3.29 -39.38
N GLU A 276 -5.39 -3.69 -40.61
CA GLU A 276 -4.40 -4.04 -41.62
C GLU A 276 -4.26 -2.91 -42.66
N ALA A 277 -3.05 -2.38 -42.82
CA ALA A 277 -2.76 -1.36 -43.83
C ALA A 277 -2.46 -2.00 -45.19
N LYS A 278 -3.35 -1.82 -46.17
CA LYS A 278 -3.19 -2.42 -47.52
C LYS A 278 -2.28 -1.61 -48.46
N LYS A 279 -0.95 -1.51 -48.19
CA LYS A 279 0.14 -1.55 -49.22
C LYS A 279 1.57 -1.49 -48.61
N ALA A 280 2.44 -2.37 -49.11
CA ALA A 280 3.92 -2.36 -49.08
C ALA A 280 4.61 -2.19 -47.71
N GLY A 281 4.57 -3.24 -46.88
CA GLY A 281 5.44 -3.41 -45.72
C GLY A 281 4.66 -3.40 -44.42
N LYS A 282 4.24 -4.59 -44.00
CA LYS A 282 3.38 -4.94 -42.86
C LYS A 282 3.67 -4.14 -41.58
N ASN A 283 2.64 -3.52 -41.03
CA ASN A 283 2.47 -3.28 -39.59
C ASN A 283 0.98 -3.48 -39.31
N ASP A 284 0.59 -4.67 -38.87
CA ASP A 284 -0.76 -4.90 -38.34
C ASP A 284 -0.77 -4.32 -36.92
N ARG A 285 -1.79 -3.53 -36.60
CA ARG A 285 -1.99 -3.02 -35.23
C ARG A 285 -3.22 -3.68 -34.65
N SER A 286 -3.11 -4.20 -33.43
CA SER A 286 -4.22 -4.81 -32.71
C SER A 286 -4.43 -4.07 -31.40
N VAL A 287 -5.69 -3.80 -31.07
CA VAL A 287 -6.10 -3.32 -29.76
C VAL A 287 -6.99 -4.38 -29.14
N LEU A 288 -6.69 -4.72 -27.88
CA LEU A 288 -7.44 -5.68 -27.10
C LEU A 288 -8.54 -4.96 -26.34
N TYR A 289 -9.73 -5.53 -26.38
CA TYR A 289 -10.91 -5.00 -25.74
C TYR A 289 -11.56 -6.12 -24.92
N PRO A 290 -11.34 -6.17 -23.59
CA PRO A 290 -11.97 -7.17 -22.75
C PRO A 290 -13.48 -6.95 -22.73
N ILE A 291 -14.25 -8.03 -22.86
CA ILE A 291 -15.69 -8.05 -22.72
C ILE A 291 -16.07 -9.10 -21.68
N GLU A 292 -16.88 -8.70 -20.72
CA GLU A 292 -17.53 -9.61 -19.79
C GLU A 292 -19.03 -9.68 -20.07
N VAL A 293 -19.55 -10.90 -20.13
CA VAL A 293 -20.97 -11.18 -20.32
C VAL A 293 -21.57 -11.57 -18.99
N LEU A 294 -22.55 -10.79 -18.53
CA LEU A 294 -22.86 -10.64 -17.11
C LEU A 294 -23.96 -11.59 -16.60
N THR A 295 -25.12 -11.63 -17.24
CA THR A 295 -26.23 -12.49 -16.77
C THR A 295 -27.30 -12.72 -17.84
N THR A 296 -28.14 -13.74 -17.65
CA THR A 296 -29.30 -14.11 -18.50
C THR A 296 -30.65 -13.75 -17.88
N LEU A 297 -30.65 -12.98 -16.79
CA LEU A 297 -31.86 -12.70 -16.01
C LEU A 297 -32.81 -11.77 -16.75
N SER A 298 -34.11 -11.96 -16.52
CA SER A 298 -35.14 -11.02 -16.97
C SER A 298 -35.12 -9.75 -16.13
N ALA A 299 -35.62 -8.64 -16.67
CA ALA A 299 -35.62 -7.36 -15.96
C ALA A 299 -36.35 -7.40 -14.61
N ASP A 300 -37.41 -8.20 -14.49
CA ASP A 300 -38.17 -8.34 -13.24
C ASP A 300 -37.38 -9.06 -12.14
N GLU A 301 -36.29 -9.74 -12.47
CA GLU A 301 -35.39 -10.39 -11.50
C GLU A 301 -34.27 -9.44 -11.01
N LEU A 302 -34.14 -8.26 -11.63
CA LEU A 302 -33.09 -7.29 -11.35
C LEU A 302 -33.66 -6.10 -10.56
N ALA A 303 -32.87 -5.57 -9.63
CA ALA A 303 -33.26 -4.38 -8.88
C ALA A 303 -33.50 -3.16 -9.80
N GLY A 304 -34.55 -2.38 -9.54
CA GLY A 304 -34.93 -1.27 -10.41
C GLY A 304 -35.63 -1.64 -11.72
N GLY A 305 -35.53 -2.89 -12.19
CA GLY A 305 -36.09 -3.32 -13.48
C GLY A 305 -35.67 -2.43 -14.66
N GLU A 306 -36.41 -2.50 -15.78
CA GLU A 306 -36.08 -1.69 -16.98
C GLU A 306 -36.33 -0.20 -16.78
N ALA A 307 -37.30 0.16 -15.93
CA ALA A 307 -37.69 1.56 -15.70
C ALA A 307 -36.71 2.31 -14.77
N GLY A 308 -35.98 1.57 -13.95
CA GLY A 308 -35.14 2.11 -12.88
C GLY A 308 -35.95 2.66 -11.71
N MET A 309 -35.29 2.83 -10.57
CA MET A 309 -35.86 3.43 -9.36
C MET A 309 -34.76 4.08 -8.51
N LYS A 310 -35.13 5.07 -7.71
CA LYS A 310 -34.24 5.62 -6.67
C LYS A 310 -34.33 4.76 -5.41
N VAL A 311 -33.19 4.40 -4.86
CA VAL A 311 -33.10 3.58 -3.64
C VAL A 311 -32.08 4.19 -2.68
N SER A 312 -32.36 4.09 -1.38
CA SER A 312 -31.43 4.44 -0.31
C SER A 312 -31.66 3.56 0.91
N PHE A 313 -30.61 2.91 1.38
CA PHE A 313 -30.53 2.13 2.62
C PHE A 313 -29.64 2.79 3.68
N LYS A 314 -29.18 4.02 3.44
CA LYS A 314 -28.30 4.76 4.35
C LYS A 314 -28.81 4.78 5.80
N TYR A 315 -30.12 4.99 5.96
CA TYR A 315 -30.79 5.03 7.26
C TYR A 315 -31.69 3.83 7.51
N ALA A 316 -31.52 2.74 6.74
CA ALA A 316 -32.23 1.49 7.02
C ALA A 316 -31.88 0.96 8.41
N ASP A 317 -32.79 0.16 8.98
CA ASP A 317 -32.58 -0.44 10.28
C ASP A 317 -31.38 -1.41 10.30
N SER A 318 -30.88 -1.74 11.49
CA SER A 318 -29.68 -2.56 11.65
C SER A 318 -29.83 -3.98 11.10
N ASN A 319 -31.04 -4.54 11.02
CA ASN A 319 -31.26 -5.86 10.44
C ASN A 319 -31.16 -5.81 8.91
N VAL A 320 -31.74 -4.80 8.26
CA VAL A 320 -31.54 -4.59 6.80
C VAL A 320 -30.06 -4.38 6.47
N LYS A 321 -29.38 -3.50 7.22
CA LYS A 321 -27.93 -3.29 7.07
C LYS A 321 -27.15 -4.58 7.26
N ALA A 322 -27.47 -5.39 8.27
CA ALA A 322 -26.77 -6.66 8.51
C ALA A 322 -26.91 -7.64 7.35
N GLN A 323 -28.10 -7.71 6.74
CA GLN A 323 -28.36 -8.55 5.56
C GLN A 323 -27.51 -8.10 4.38
N ILE A 324 -27.46 -6.79 4.10
CA ILE A 324 -26.67 -6.22 3.01
C ILE A 324 -25.18 -6.47 3.23
N LEU A 325 -24.63 -6.14 4.42
CA LEU A 325 -23.21 -6.35 4.71
C LEU A 325 -22.82 -7.82 4.60
N ALA A 326 -23.69 -8.74 5.04
CA ALA A 326 -23.45 -10.18 4.94
C ALA A 326 -23.45 -10.65 3.47
N ALA A 327 -24.38 -10.13 2.65
CA ALA A 327 -24.45 -10.45 1.23
C ALA A 327 -23.22 -9.90 0.47
N LEU A 328 -22.84 -8.64 0.69
CA LEU A 328 -21.65 -8.03 0.09
C LEU A 328 -20.37 -8.77 0.47
N GLU A 329 -20.16 -9.02 1.77
CA GLU A 329 -18.99 -9.74 2.25
C GLU A 329 -18.92 -11.16 1.69
N ARG A 330 -20.06 -11.88 1.71
CA ARG A 330 -20.10 -13.25 1.20
C ARG A 330 -19.83 -13.29 -0.30
N HIS A 331 -20.37 -12.32 -1.05
CA HIS A 331 -20.10 -12.18 -2.47
C HIS A 331 -18.60 -11.98 -2.72
N LEU A 332 -17.92 -11.08 -2.00
CA LEU A 332 -16.46 -10.89 -2.15
C LEU A 332 -15.64 -12.14 -1.81
N ILE A 333 -16.07 -12.94 -0.83
CA ILE A 333 -15.43 -14.24 -0.51
C ILE A 333 -15.62 -15.22 -1.66
N ASN A 334 -16.85 -15.38 -2.15
CA ASN A 334 -17.17 -16.29 -3.25
C ASN A 334 -16.43 -15.93 -4.54
N SER A 335 -16.36 -14.64 -4.84
CA SER A 335 -15.67 -14.09 -6.01
C SER A 335 -14.16 -14.03 -5.83
N GLY A 336 -13.63 -14.47 -4.68
CA GLY A 336 -12.19 -14.45 -4.39
C GLY A 336 -11.56 -13.06 -4.54
N ALA A 337 -12.30 -11.99 -4.26
CA ALA A 337 -11.84 -10.61 -4.47
C ALA A 337 -10.60 -10.29 -3.60
N SER A 338 -10.56 -10.87 -2.40
CA SER A 338 -9.39 -10.99 -1.54
C SER A 338 -9.64 -12.10 -0.52
N ILE A 339 -8.59 -12.57 0.15
CA ILE A 339 -8.68 -13.70 1.06
C ILE A 339 -8.21 -13.27 2.45
N PRO A 340 -9.11 -13.09 3.44
CA PRO A 340 -8.73 -12.73 4.80
C PRO A 340 -7.82 -13.77 5.46
N ILE A 341 -6.92 -13.31 6.32
CA ILE A 341 -5.92 -14.16 7.00
C ILE A 341 -5.89 -13.84 8.49
N VAL A 342 -5.63 -12.58 8.83
CA VAL A 342 -5.52 -12.10 10.21
C VAL A 342 -6.08 -10.69 10.32
N SER A 343 -6.49 -10.28 11.51
CA SER A 343 -6.83 -8.89 11.82
C SER A 343 -5.79 -8.28 12.76
N ASN A 344 -5.61 -6.95 12.69
CA ASN A 344 -4.82 -6.29 13.71
C ASN A 344 -5.54 -6.42 15.05
N SER A 345 -4.73 -6.65 16.08
CA SER A 345 -5.11 -6.47 17.46
C SER A 345 -3.93 -5.86 18.20
N GLY A 346 -4.22 -5.25 19.34
CA GLY A 346 -3.24 -4.76 20.28
C GLY A 346 -3.28 -5.59 21.54
N ALA A 347 -2.14 -5.78 22.17
CA ALA A 347 -2.06 -6.32 23.52
C ALA A 347 -1.57 -5.18 24.42
N VAL A 348 -2.45 -4.64 25.26
CA VAL A 348 -2.11 -3.54 26.17
C VAL A 348 -2.11 -4.07 27.60
N LEU A 349 -1.04 -3.80 28.32
CA LEU A 349 -0.90 -4.14 29.72
C LEU A 349 -1.15 -2.91 30.57
N TYR A 350 -2.00 -3.03 31.58
CA TYR A 350 -2.23 -1.99 32.58
C TYR A 350 -1.56 -2.36 33.90
N SER A 351 -0.98 -1.37 34.57
CA SER A 351 -0.36 -1.58 35.89
C SER A 351 -1.41 -1.80 36.98
N GLU A 352 -1.00 -2.40 38.10
CA GLU A 352 -1.87 -2.59 39.28
C GLU A 352 -2.39 -1.27 39.89
N ARG A 353 -1.80 -0.12 39.52
CA ARG A 353 -2.31 1.20 39.92
C ARG A 353 -3.62 1.57 39.22
N VAL A 354 -3.97 0.91 38.11
CA VAL A 354 -5.14 1.24 37.28
C VAL A 354 -6.22 0.20 37.47
N THR A 355 -7.36 0.63 38.00
CA THR A 355 -8.57 -0.19 38.07
C THR A 355 -9.57 0.31 37.04
N LEU A 356 -9.65 -0.41 35.92
CA LEU A 356 -10.56 -0.12 34.81
C LEU A 356 -12.02 -0.32 35.22
N LYS A 357 -12.93 0.42 34.56
CA LYS A 357 -14.39 0.30 34.74
C LYS A 357 -15.01 -0.88 34.00
N THR A 358 -14.24 -1.50 33.11
CA THR A 358 -14.63 -2.65 32.32
C THR A 358 -13.45 -3.58 32.05
N ILE A 359 -13.75 -4.84 31.77
CA ILE A 359 -12.80 -5.83 31.24
C ILE A 359 -13.07 -6.16 29.78
N GLU A 360 -14.17 -5.67 29.24
CA GLU A 360 -14.57 -5.84 27.84
C GLU A 360 -14.19 -4.59 27.04
N TYR A 361 -13.86 -4.80 25.77
CA TYR A 361 -13.51 -3.69 24.89
C TYR A 361 -14.79 -3.07 24.33
N VAL A 362 -15.01 -1.79 24.61
CA VAL A 362 -16.16 -1.05 24.06
C VAL A 362 -15.71 -0.29 22.81
N PRO A 363 -16.39 -0.45 21.66
CA PRO A 363 -16.02 0.24 20.42
C PRO A 363 -15.85 1.75 20.61
N ILE A 364 -14.79 2.31 20.03
CA ILE A 364 -14.34 3.72 20.17
C ILE A 364 -13.91 4.14 21.58
N MET A 365 -14.56 3.64 22.64
CA MET A 365 -14.26 3.99 24.04
C MET A 365 -13.08 3.21 24.62
N GLY A 366 -12.74 2.07 24.01
CA GLY A 366 -11.75 1.13 24.49
C GLY A 366 -12.11 0.59 25.87
N TYR A 367 -11.12 0.57 26.77
CA TYR A 367 -11.31 0.14 28.16
C TYR A 367 -11.64 1.30 29.12
N GLY A 368 -11.92 2.49 28.59
CA GLY A 368 -12.34 3.63 29.38
C GLY A 368 -11.29 4.12 30.39
N VAL A 369 -9.99 4.13 30.02
CA VAL A 369 -8.89 4.48 30.95
C VAL A 369 -9.06 5.86 31.59
N TYR A 370 -9.65 6.82 30.89
CA TYR A 370 -9.92 8.16 31.43
C TYR A 370 -11.11 8.23 32.41
N TYR A 371 -11.78 7.11 32.64
CA TYR A 371 -12.83 6.92 33.65
C TYR A 371 -12.42 5.90 34.73
N ALA A 372 -11.21 5.34 34.64
CA ALA A 372 -10.66 4.36 35.58
C ALA A 372 -10.39 4.97 36.95
N THR A 373 -10.17 4.14 37.97
CA THR A 373 -9.66 4.63 39.26
C THR A 373 -8.17 4.36 39.37
N PHE A 374 -7.45 5.26 40.05
CA PHE A 374 -5.99 5.22 40.17
C PHE A 374 -5.58 5.14 41.64
N ALA A 375 -4.39 4.59 41.90
CA ALA A 375 -3.78 4.62 43.23
C ALA A 375 -3.63 6.07 43.74
N ASP A 376 -3.93 6.29 45.03
CA ASP A 376 -3.87 7.62 45.68
C ASP A 376 -2.42 7.99 46.05
N ASP A 377 -1.62 8.29 45.02
CA ASP A 377 -0.19 8.66 45.14
C ASP A 377 0.15 9.99 44.46
N GLY A 378 -0.84 10.68 43.89
CA GLY A 378 -0.69 11.97 43.23
C GLY A 378 0.05 11.94 41.88
N LEU A 379 0.40 10.77 41.34
CA LEU A 379 1.11 10.67 40.06
C LEU A 379 0.19 10.86 38.84
N GLY A 380 -1.10 10.59 39.01
CA GLY A 380 -2.07 10.53 37.90
C GLY A 380 -1.86 9.32 37.00
N PHE A 381 -2.34 9.43 35.76
CA PHE A 381 -2.17 8.43 34.70
C PHE A 381 -0.92 8.73 33.87
N ARG A 382 -0.06 7.73 33.67
CA ARG A 382 1.20 7.85 32.93
C ARG A 382 1.19 6.86 31.77
N THR A 383 1.36 7.36 30.57
CA THR A 383 1.46 6.58 29.33
C THR A 383 2.61 7.09 28.47
N TYR A 384 2.78 6.54 27.27
CA TYR A 384 3.83 6.91 26.33
C TYR A 384 3.27 7.18 24.94
N THR A 385 4.05 7.90 24.14
CA THR A 385 3.87 8.03 22.68
C THR A 385 5.24 7.89 22.01
N THR A 386 5.27 7.66 20.70
CA THR A 386 6.50 7.30 19.97
C THR A 386 7.28 8.48 19.41
N ASP A 387 6.63 9.64 19.28
CA ASP A 387 7.23 10.88 18.75
C ASP A 387 6.55 12.12 19.33
N ASP A 388 7.15 13.29 19.11
CA ASP A 388 6.58 14.57 19.53
C ASP A 388 5.36 14.97 18.66
N PRO A 389 4.26 15.51 19.23
CA PRO A 389 3.22 16.16 18.45
C PRO A 389 3.79 17.35 17.68
N LYS A 390 3.49 17.44 16.38
CA LYS A 390 3.99 18.52 15.51
C LYS A 390 3.26 19.84 15.76
N THR A 391 1.99 19.76 16.16
CA THR A 391 1.14 20.91 16.45
C THR A 391 -0.07 20.52 17.29
N PHE A 392 -0.56 21.44 18.12
CA PHE A 392 -1.89 21.41 18.73
C PHE A 392 -2.92 22.24 17.92
N ASN A 393 -2.68 22.46 16.62
CA ASN A 393 -3.68 22.98 15.70
C ASN A 393 -4.42 21.83 15.00
N HIS A 394 -5.64 21.51 15.44
CA HIS A 394 -6.44 20.43 14.85
C HIS A 394 -6.83 20.65 13.38
N LEU A 395 -6.64 21.85 12.81
CA LEU A 395 -6.87 22.09 11.38
C LEU A 395 -5.69 21.57 10.52
N MET A 396 -4.53 21.32 11.13
CA MET A 396 -3.27 21.01 10.45
C MET A 396 -2.62 19.68 10.91
N TYR A 397 -3.27 18.93 11.82
CA TYR A 397 -2.76 17.67 12.33
C TYR A 397 -2.66 16.60 11.22
N LYS A 398 -1.70 15.67 11.37
CA LYS A 398 -1.40 14.69 10.31
C LYS A 398 -1.47 13.26 10.77
N ASP A 399 -1.33 12.97 12.06
CA ASP A 399 -1.30 11.61 12.57
C ASP A 399 -1.95 11.46 13.94
N SER A 400 -1.92 10.24 14.47
CA SER A 400 -2.59 9.88 15.71
C SER A 400 -1.91 10.44 16.98
N ILE A 401 -0.63 10.81 16.91
CA ILE A 401 0.11 11.34 18.07
C ILE A 401 -0.54 12.65 18.54
N GLU A 402 -0.90 13.50 17.58
CA GLU A 402 -1.60 14.75 17.87
C GLU A 402 -3.04 14.51 18.32
N SER A 403 -3.78 13.61 17.65
CA SER A 403 -5.20 13.40 17.95
C SER A 403 -5.44 12.89 19.36
N ASP A 404 -4.60 11.99 19.86
CA ASP A 404 -4.74 11.41 21.20
C ASP A 404 -4.62 12.49 22.28
N MET A 405 -3.71 13.45 22.10
CA MET A 405 -3.49 14.55 23.03
C MET A 405 -4.51 15.69 22.87
N MET A 406 -4.92 16.02 21.64
CA MET A 406 -5.93 17.05 21.36
C MET A 406 -7.28 16.69 21.98
N SER A 407 -7.66 15.40 21.98
CA SER A 407 -8.90 14.93 22.61
C SER A 407 -9.02 15.28 24.11
N LEU A 408 -7.90 15.54 24.79
CA LEU A 408 -7.86 15.95 26.19
C LEU A 408 -8.04 17.46 26.37
N THR A 409 -7.55 18.25 25.41
CA THR A 409 -7.37 19.71 25.55
C THR A 409 -8.37 20.54 24.78
N GLU A 410 -9.08 19.92 23.84
CA GLU A 410 -10.05 20.58 22.97
C GLU A 410 -11.48 20.17 23.29
N LEU A 411 -12.39 21.10 23.03
CA LEU A 411 -13.80 20.95 23.29
C LEU A 411 -14.54 20.45 22.05
N SER A 412 -15.26 19.33 22.15
CA SER A 412 -16.16 18.86 21.11
C SER A 412 -17.58 19.38 21.31
N LEU A 413 -18.36 19.56 20.24
CA LEU A 413 -19.76 20.01 20.35
C LEU A 413 -20.62 18.96 21.06
N PHE A 414 -20.44 17.71 20.67
CA PHE A 414 -21.03 16.53 21.27
C PHE A 414 -19.92 15.57 21.73
N SER A 415 -20.23 14.55 22.49
CA SER A 415 -19.25 13.51 22.86
C SER A 415 -19.93 12.16 22.98
N LEU A 416 -19.18 11.11 22.62
CA LEU A 416 -19.51 9.76 23.04
C LEU A 416 -19.06 9.59 24.49
N GLU A 417 -20.01 9.27 25.36
CA GLU A 417 -19.78 9.09 26.79
C GLU A 417 -19.99 7.64 27.17
N PHE A 418 -19.12 7.16 28.06
CA PHE A 418 -19.19 5.79 28.54
C PHE A 418 -20.45 5.61 29.37
N VAL A 419 -21.15 4.48 29.20
CA VAL A 419 -22.36 4.19 29.96
C VAL A 419 -22.32 2.80 30.55
N ASP A 420 -22.94 2.70 31.72
CA ASP A 420 -23.30 1.46 32.39
C ASP A 420 -24.76 1.21 32.00
N ASN A 421 -24.96 0.35 31.00
CA ASN A 421 -26.29 0.13 30.42
C ASN A 421 -27.27 -0.50 31.41
N ASP A 422 -26.76 -1.38 32.28
CA ASP A 422 -27.55 -2.18 33.21
C ASP A 422 -27.59 -1.61 34.65
N GLY A 423 -26.77 -0.60 34.93
CA GLY A 423 -26.66 0.05 36.24
C GLY A 423 -25.97 -0.81 37.30
N ASP A 424 -25.17 -1.79 36.89
CA ASP A 424 -24.52 -2.77 37.78
C ASP A 424 -23.09 -2.37 38.19
N GLY A 425 -22.61 -1.23 37.69
CA GLY A 425 -21.27 -0.69 37.89
C GLY A 425 -20.27 -1.10 36.81
N PHE A 426 -20.66 -1.92 35.83
CA PHE A 426 -19.86 -2.34 34.69
C PHE A 426 -20.22 -1.52 33.46
N TYR A 427 -19.23 -0.83 32.91
CA TYR A 427 -19.46 0.05 31.75
C TYR A 427 -19.17 -0.70 30.46
N ASP A 428 -20.22 -1.09 29.75
CA ASP A 428 -20.17 -1.98 28.58
C ASP A 428 -20.68 -1.30 27.30
N GLY A 429 -21.03 -0.01 27.36
CA GLY A 429 -21.51 0.73 26.20
C GLY A 429 -21.07 2.18 26.16
N TYR A 430 -21.61 2.88 25.16
CA TYR A 430 -21.49 4.32 25.03
C TYR A 430 -22.83 4.94 24.65
N ALA A 431 -22.94 6.24 24.84
CA ALA A 431 -24.05 7.02 24.33
C ALA A 431 -23.59 8.41 23.90
N MET A 432 -24.19 8.94 22.84
CA MET A 432 -23.98 10.33 22.45
C MET A 432 -24.52 11.26 23.54
N ARG A 433 -23.83 12.37 23.80
CA ARG A 433 -24.21 13.41 24.76
C ARG A 433 -23.85 14.79 24.21
N ALA A 434 -24.61 15.80 24.64
CA ALA A 434 -24.23 17.19 24.38
C ALA A 434 -23.00 17.54 25.22
N SER A 435 -21.94 18.04 24.59
CA SER A 435 -20.69 18.44 25.25
C SER A 435 -20.59 19.96 25.30
N ALA A 436 -19.94 20.65 24.35
CA ALA A 436 -20.00 22.11 24.28
C ALA A 436 -21.44 22.62 24.10
N ALA A 437 -22.23 21.86 23.35
CA ALA A 437 -23.64 22.14 23.15
C ALA A 437 -24.39 22.01 24.49
N ALA A 438 -25.34 22.89 24.74
CA ALA A 438 -26.22 22.83 25.92
C ALA A 438 -27.25 21.69 25.82
N LYS A 439 -27.57 21.25 24.60
CA LYS A 439 -28.53 20.19 24.28
C LYS A 439 -28.23 19.63 22.89
N TYR A 440 -28.96 18.59 22.49
CA TYR A 440 -28.89 18.05 21.13
C TYR A 440 -29.21 19.10 20.07
N ALA A 441 -28.56 18.97 18.91
CA ALA A 441 -28.81 19.80 17.75
C ALA A 441 -30.30 19.77 17.38
N GLU A 442 -30.89 20.94 17.15
CA GLU A 442 -32.31 21.09 16.81
C GLU A 442 -32.45 21.29 15.30
N PRO A 443 -33.28 20.52 14.60
CA PRO A 443 -33.53 20.76 13.19
C PRO A 443 -34.24 22.11 12.99
N VAL A 444 -33.85 22.82 11.94
CA VAL A 444 -34.44 24.12 11.59
C VAL A 444 -34.76 24.20 10.10
N GLU A 445 -35.80 24.96 9.78
CA GLU A 445 -36.14 25.31 8.40
C GLU A 445 -36.13 26.82 8.22
N PHE A 446 -35.69 27.27 7.04
CA PHE A 446 -35.69 28.69 6.72
C PHE A 446 -37.07 29.11 6.23
N ASN A 447 -37.72 29.99 6.99
CA ASN A 447 -38.99 30.57 6.61
C ASN A 447 -38.76 31.80 5.72
N GLU A 448 -38.96 31.65 4.41
CA GLU A 448 -38.76 32.74 3.44
C GLU A 448 -39.66 33.96 3.69
N VAL A 449 -40.80 33.78 4.37
CA VAL A 449 -41.75 34.87 4.67
C VAL A 449 -41.26 35.71 5.84
N THR A 450 -40.79 35.06 6.91
CA THR A 450 -40.30 35.75 8.11
C THR A 450 -38.82 36.14 7.98
N GLY A 451 -38.08 35.51 7.08
CA GLY A 451 -36.65 35.66 6.90
C GLY A 451 -35.83 35.04 8.05
N ASN A 452 -36.43 34.16 8.85
CA ASN A 452 -35.81 33.56 10.02
C ASN A 452 -35.78 32.03 9.91
N TRP A 453 -34.83 31.44 10.62
CA TRP A 453 -34.79 30.01 10.87
C TRP A 453 -35.75 29.65 12.02
N GLU A 454 -36.62 28.69 11.77
CA GLU A 454 -37.63 28.21 12.73
C GLU A 454 -37.31 26.76 13.12
N VAL A 455 -37.43 26.44 14.40
CA VAL A 455 -37.16 25.08 14.93
C VAL A 455 -38.31 24.16 14.58
N VAL A 456 -37.99 22.95 14.13
CA VAL A 456 -38.95 21.86 13.92
C VAL A 456 -39.10 21.07 15.23
N GLU A 457 -40.29 21.12 15.84
CA GLU A 457 -40.54 20.54 17.18
C GLU A 457 -40.98 19.07 17.15
N ASP A 458 -41.71 18.65 16.11
CA ASP A 458 -42.28 17.30 15.99
C ASP A 458 -41.56 16.48 14.91
N PHE A 459 -40.40 15.90 15.26
CA PHE A 459 -39.64 15.02 14.38
C PHE A 459 -39.14 13.76 15.10
N ASP A 460 -38.92 12.69 14.35
CA ASP A 460 -38.25 11.48 14.82
C ASP A 460 -36.74 11.56 14.55
N PRO A 461 -35.88 11.65 15.59
CA PRO A 461 -34.43 11.79 15.41
C PRO A 461 -33.75 10.56 14.77
N TYR A 462 -34.45 9.43 14.68
CA TYR A 462 -33.92 8.18 14.13
C TYR A 462 -34.29 7.96 12.65
N SER A 463 -35.25 8.72 12.12
CA SER A 463 -35.76 8.52 10.75
C SER A 463 -35.93 9.82 9.95
N ASP A 464 -36.23 10.94 10.59
CA ASP A 464 -36.39 12.23 9.90
C ASP A 464 -35.03 12.90 9.68
N THR A 465 -34.83 13.36 8.44
CA THR A 465 -33.57 13.99 8.00
C THR A 465 -33.78 15.46 7.66
N PHE A 466 -32.81 16.31 8.00
CA PHE A 466 -32.89 17.76 7.80
C PHE A 466 -31.60 18.33 7.21
N LYS A 467 -31.74 19.41 6.42
CA LYS A 467 -30.61 20.12 5.84
C LYS A 467 -30.01 21.18 6.76
N ALA A 468 -30.68 21.58 7.85
CA ALA A 468 -30.14 22.61 8.73
C ALA A 468 -30.39 22.32 10.20
N TRP A 469 -29.37 22.63 11.02
CA TRP A 469 -29.30 22.25 12.41
C TRP A 469 -28.81 23.41 13.27
N LYS A 470 -29.59 23.80 14.26
CA LYS A 470 -29.23 24.79 15.27
C LYS A 470 -28.45 24.12 16.40
N ILE A 471 -27.26 24.66 16.68
CA ILE A 471 -26.42 24.30 17.80
C ILE A 471 -26.51 25.41 18.84
N SER A 472 -27.01 25.07 20.04
CA SER A 472 -27.00 25.97 21.21
C SER A 472 -25.88 25.56 22.14
N LEU A 473 -24.98 26.48 22.48
CA LEU A 473 -23.79 26.28 23.31
C LEU A 473 -24.09 26.55 24.78
N ARG A 474 -23.26 25.97 25.66
CA ARG A 474 -23.27 26.31 27.08
C ARG A 474 -22.61 27.66 27.33
N GLU A 475 -23.17 28.42 28.27
CA GLU A 475 -22.65 29.73 28.65
C GLU A 475 -21.48 29.64 29.65
N ASN A 476 -21.25 28.51 30.31
CA ASN A 476 -20.26 28.38 31.38
C ASN A 476 -18.92 27.79 30.90
N LEU A 477 -18.58 28.00 29.63
CA LEU A 477 -17.35 27.51 29.01
C LEU A 477 -16.33 28.61 28.82
N PHE A 478 -15.08 28.33 29.14
CA PHE A 478 -14.01 29.32 29.13
C PHE A 478 -12.70 28.72 28.63
N TRP A 479 -11.91 29.57 27.98
CA TRP A 479 -10.53 29.29 27.62
C TRP A 479 -9.63 29.19 28.87
N VAL A 480 -8.67 28.26 28.86
CA VAL A 480 -7.75 28.03 29.97
C VAL A 480 -6.30 28.00 29.48
N ASP A 481 -5.46 28.79 30.14
CA ASP A 481 -4.03 28.87 29.82
C ASP A 481 -3.20 27.76 30.47
N LYS A 482 -1.90 27.70 30.14
CA LYS A 482 -0.96 26.71 30.67
C LYS A 482 -0.79 26.72 32.21
N ASN A 483 -1.26 27.77 32.89
CA ASN A 483 -1.22 27.89 34.35
C ASN A 483 -2.58 27.54 34.99
N GLY A 484 -3.56 27.07 34.20
CA GLY A 484 -4.89 26.75 34.68
C GLY A 484 -5.77 27.99 34.91
N GLN A 485 -5.39 29.17 34.38
CA GLN A 485 -6.19 30.39 34.56
C GLN A 485 -7.22 30.54 33.44
N THR A 486 -8.48 30.76 33.84
CA THR A 486 -9.58 31.14 32.96
C THR A 486 -9.28 32.46 32.22
N LYS A 487 -9.63 32.51 30.93
CA LYS A 487 -9.60 33.71 30.07
C LYS A 487 -11.01 34.05 29.59
N GLU A 488 -11.17 34.40 28.30
CA GLU A 488 -12.46 34.72 27.71
C GLU A 488 -13.42 33.53 27.72
N GLN A 489 -14.71 33.86 27.78
CA GLN A 489 -15.81 32.91 27.60
C GLN A 489 -15.84 32.44 26.15
N ILE A 490 -16.08 31.14 25.95
CA ILE A 490 -16.21 30.54 24.62
C ILE A 490 -17.61 30.84 24.07
N LYS A 491 -17.68 31.37 22.85
CA LYS A 491 -18.91 31.82 22.19
C LYS A 491 -19.09 31.21 20.79
N ALA A 492 -20.28 31.39 20.21
CA ALA A 492 -20.57 30.96 18.85
C ALA A 492 -19.57 31.54 17.82
N ASP A 493 -19.12 32.79 18.03
CA ASP A 493 -18.13 33.42 17.15
C ASP A 493 -16.78 32.68 17.10
N ASP A 494 -16.39 31.96 18.15
CA ASP A 494 -15.14 31.19 18.17
C ASP A 494 -15.24 29.96 17.25
N PHE A 495 -16.38 29.26 17.26
CA PHE A 495 -16.66 28.15 16.35
C PHE A 495 -16.78 28.63 14.90
N ILE A 496 -17.55 29.70 14.65
CA ILE A 496 -17.72 30.27 13.31
C ILE A 496 -16.37 30.73 12.75
N TYR A 497 -15.54 31.37 13.58
CA TYR A 497 -14.19 31.75 13.18
C TYR A 497 -13.34 30.53 12.82
N THR A 498 -13.40 29.46 13.62
CA THR A 498 -12.68 28.22 13.36
C THR A 498 -13.09 27.61 12.03
N TYR A 499 -14.38 27.53 11.73
CA TYR A 499 -14.87 26.93 10.48
C TYR A 499 -14.46 27.76 9.27
N ARG A 500 -14.44 29.09 9.42
CA ARG A 500 -13.89 29.99 8.40
C ARG A 500 -12.40 29.77 8.18
N MET A 501 -11.63 29.55 9.25
CA MET A 501 -10.20 29.24 9.15
C MET A 501 -9.96 27.86 8.56
N ALA A 502 -10.76 26.85 8.90
CA ALA A 502 -10.69 25.52 8.32
C ALA A 502 -10.85 25.56 6.80
N LEU A 503 -11.83 26.34 6.34
CA LEU A 503 -12.16 26.53 4.93
C LEU A 503 -11.39 27.66 4.23
N ASP A 504 -10.36 28.23 4.88
CA ASP A 504 -9.63 29.38 4.34
C ASP A 504 -8.89 29.00 3.03
N PRO A 505 -9.23 29.63 1.89
CA PRO A 505 -8.63 29.37 0.59
C PRO A 505 -7.13 29.69 0.48
N VAL A 506 -6.58 30.53 1.36
CA VAL A 506 -5.15 30.88 1.38
C VAL A 506 -4.37 29.84 2.16
N GLN A 507 -4.89 29.38 3.31
CA GLN A 507 -4.22 28.37 4.13
C GLN A 507 -4.27 26.97 3.53
N GLN A 508 -5.32 26.65 2.76
CA GLN A 508 -5.51 25.31 2.16
C GLN A 508 -5.34 24.19 3.20
N ASN A 509 -6.02 24.32 4.35
CA ASN A 509 -5.84 23.38 5.47
C ASN A 509 -6.17 21.95 5.04
N SER A 510 -5.34 21.00 5.49
CA SER A 510 -5.42 19.59 5.08
C SER A 510 -6.69 18.87 5.53
N ARG A 511 -7.48 19.48 6.43
CA ARG A 511 -8.73 18.91 6.97
C ARG A 511 -9.98 19.64 6.50
N ALA A 512 -9.86 20.58 5.56
CA ALA A 512 -10.99 21.32 5.02
C ALA A 512 -12.09 20.40 4.45
N ASN A 513 -11.71 19.23 3.91
CA ASN A 513 -12.64 18.26 3.33
C ASN A 513 -13.72 17.79 4.31
N TYR A 514 -13.45 17.72 5.61
CA TYR A 514 -14.48 17.33 6.58
C TYR A 514 -15.59 18.37 6.72
N PHE A 515 -15.38 19.61 6.29
CA PHE A 515 -16.37 20.68 6.34
C PHE A 515 -17.20 20.81 5.06
N TYR A 516 -16.91 20.03 4.02
CA TYR A 516 -17.62 20.11 2.75
C TYR A 516 -17.92 18.77 2.05
N SER A 517 -17.29 17.68 2.49
CA SER A 517 -17.51 16.33 1.92
C SER A 517 -18.40 15.48 2.83
N GLN A 518 -18.90 14.37 2.28
CA GLN A 518 -19.74 13.41 3.01
C GLN A 518 -18.98 12.65 4.11
N ALA A 519 -17.64 12.65 4.07
CA ALA A 519 -16.79 12.10 5.13
C ALA A 519 -16.84 12.93 6.44
N GLY A 520 -17.49 14.09 6.42
CA GLY A 520 -17.77 14.92 7.59
C GLY A 520 -19.15 15.56 7.47
N LEU A 521 -19.21 16.88 7.69
CA LEU A 521 -20.41 17.69 7.50
C LEU A 521 -20.30 18.45 6.18
N PRO A 522 -21.10 18.13 5.15
CA PRO A 522 -21.09 18.83 3.87
C PRO A 522 -21.81 20.18 4.00
N ILE A 523 -21.15 21.16 4.63
CA ILE A 523 -21.71 22.50 4.85
C ILE A 523 -21.96 23.17 3.50
N LYS A 524 -23.15 23.77 3.35
CA LYS A 524 -23.58 24.42 2.11
C LYS A 524 -22.57 25.45 1.64
N ASN A 525 -22.22 25.41 0.35
CA ASN A 525 -21.22 26.24 -0.33
C ASN A 525 -19.79 26.18 0.25
N ALA A 526 -19.48 25.30 1.22
CA ALA A 526 -18.16 25.26 1.85
C ALA A 526 -17.04 24.85 0.89
N GLU A 527 -17.28 23.85 0.02
CA GLU A 527 -16.29 23.47 -1.00
C GLU A 527 -16.04 24.59 -2.00
N ARG A 528 -17.12 25.23 -2.46
CA ARG A 528 -17.04 26.35 -3.41
C ARG A 528 -16.28 27.53 -2.79
N TYR A 529 -16.48 27.80 -1.50
CA TYR A 529 -15.70 28.78 -0.75
C TYR A 529 -14.23 28.37 -0.66
N PHE A 530 -13.93 27.16 -0.19
CA PHE A 530 -12.56 26.66 -0.02
C PHE A 530 -11.75 26.68 -1.33
N LYS A 531 -12.36 26.25 -2.44
CA LYS A 531 -11.73 26.19 -3.76
C LYS A 531 -11.90 27.46 -4.60
N GLN A 532 -12.68 28.44 -4.13
CA GLN A 532 -13.05 29.66 -4.86
C GLN A 532 -13.56 29.36 -6.28
N LEU A 533 -14.59 28.52 -6.36
CA LEU A 533 -15.20 28.10 -7.63
C LEU A 533 -16.20 29.15 -8.13
N ASP A 534 -16.13 29.48 -9.42
CA ASP A 534 -17.14 30.32 -10.07
C ASP A 534 -18.46 29.57 -10.38
N SER A 535 -19.38 30.23 -11.08
CA SER A 535 -20.67 29.66 -11.49
C SER A 535 -20.56 28.47 -12.44
N LYS A 536 -19.38 28.22 -13.03
CA LYS A 536 -19.10 27.08 -13.92
C LYS A 536 -18.30 25.98 -13.23
N GLY A 537 -17.97 26.14 -11.96
CA GLY A 537 -17.14 25.18 -11.21
C GLY A 537 -15.64 25.31 -11.51
N GLU A 538 -15.21 26.38 -12.20
CA GLU A 538 -13.79 26.60 -12.46
C GLU A 538 -13.14 27.27 -11.24
N ALA A 539 -12.02 26.70 -10.77
CA ALA A 539 -11.28 27.25 -9.64
C ALA A 539 -10.52 28.50 -10.06
N HIS A 540 -10.75 29.60 -9.34
CA HIS A 540 -9.98 30.82 -9.51
C HIS A 540 -8.81 30.83 -8.52
N ALA A 541 -7.60 31.06 -9.02
CA ALA A 541 -6.38 30.87 -8.24
C ALA A 541 -6.41 31.69 -6.93
N PRO A 542 -6.11 31.08 -5.75
CA PRO A 542 -6.06 31.78 -4.47
C PRO A 542 -4.95 32.85 -4.38
N GLY A 543 -4.15 33.04 -5.44
CA GLY A 543 -3.09 34.03 -5.52
C GLY A 543 -3.50 35.45 -5.92
N GLN A 544 -4.77 35.75 -6.19
CA GLN A 544 -5.20 37.11 -6.63
C GLN A 544 -6.45 37.71 -5.93
N GLY A 545 -7.01 37.09 -4.88
CA GLY A 545 -8.17 37.62 -4.14
C GLY A 545 -7.90 37.85 -2.65
N ASN A 546 -8.52 38.88 -2.05
CA ASN A 546 -8.20 39.50 -0.74
C ASN A 546 -7.72 38.57 0.40
N MET A 547 -6.54 38.89 0.94
CA MET A 547 -5.97 38.33 2.19
C MET A 547 -6.80 38.63 3.45
N ASP A 548 -7.80 39.51 3.34
CA ASP A 548 -8.62 40.03 4.45
C ASP A 548 -10.03 39.38 4.51
N GLY A 549 -10.21 38.23 3.86
CA GLY A 549 -11.41 37.41 4.00
C GLY A 549 -12.64 37.88 3.20
N ASN A 550 -12.46 38.83 2.28
CA ASN A 550 -13.46 39.21 1.26
C ASN A 550 -13.13 38.49 -0.05
N TYR A 551 -13.51 37.22 -0.12
CA TYR A 551 -13.33 36.39 -1.29
C TYR A 551 -14.39 36.69 -2.35
N GLU A 552 -13.96 37.01 -3.58
CA GLU A 552 -14.83 37.64 -4.58
C GLU A 552 -15.82 36.68 -5.27
N HIS A 553 -15.51 35.38 -5.35
CA HIS A 553 -16.37 34.41 -6.05
C HIS A 553 -17.43 33.78 -5.16
N VAL A 554 -17.05 33.43 -3.92
CA VAL A 554 -17.97 32.92 -2.90
C VAL A 554 -17.63 33.62 -1.60
N ASN A 555 -18.55 34.45 -1.12
CA ASN A 555 -18.39 35.16 0.15
C ASN A 555 -18.66 34.22 1.33
N TRP A 556 -18.08 34.51 2.49
CA TRP A 556 -18.36 33.73 3.71
C TRP A 556 -19.86 33.75 4.07
N SER A 557 -20.57 34.84 3.75
CA SER A 557 -22.02 34.95 3.97
C SER A 557 -22.86 33.99 3.14
N GLU A 558 -22.28 33.36 2.12
CA GLU A 558 -22.95 32.33 1.30
C GLU A 558 -22.71 30.93 1.86
N VAL A 559 -21.73 30.75 2.76
CA VAL A 559 -21.45 29.47 3.41
C VAL A 559 -22.53 29.22 4.45
N GLY A 560 -22.98 27.96 4.56
CA GLY A 560 -24.05 27.50 5.45
C GLY A 560 -23.72 27.54 6.95
N VAL A 561 -23.11 28.61 7.44
CA VAL A 561 -22.80 28.82 8.86
C VAL A 561 -23.41 30.15 9.30
N HIS A 562 -24.56 30.08 9.97
CA HIS A 562 -25.36 31.26 10.31
C HIS A 562 -25.31 31.54 11.81
N LYS A 563 -24.88 32.74 12.21
CA LYS A 563 -24.94 33.15 13.62
C LYS A 563 -26.39 33.40 14.03
N VAL A 564 -26.81 32.87 15.18
CA VAL A 564 -28.11 33.15 15.79
C VAL A 564 -27.96 34.20 16.88
N ASP A 565 -27.08 33.93 17.86
CA ASP A 565 -26.75 34.85 18.96
C ASP A 565 -25.33 34.56 19.49
N ASP A 566 -24.99 35.04 20.70
CA ASP A 566 -23.67 34.84 21.31
C ASP A 566 -23.36 33.36 21.63
N PHE A 567 -24.38 32.51 21.78
CA PHE A 567 -24.26 31.11 22.16
C PHE A 567 -25.00 30.17 21.22
N ALA A 568 -25.48 30.63 20.07
CA ALA A 568 -26.10 29.76 19.08
C ALA A 568 -25.69 30.09 17.64
N PHE A 569 -25.57 29.05 16.83
CA PHE A 569 -25.36 29.13 15.39
C PHE A 569 -26.06 27.97 14.69
N ILE A 570 -26.25 28.09 13.38
CA ILE A 570 -26.87 27.08 12.52
C ILE A 570 -25.85 26.59 11.50
N LEU A 571 -25.85 25.28 11.30
CA LEU A 571 -25.16 24.62 10.20
C LEU A 571 -26.20 24.21 9.16
N GLU A 572 -26.10 24.76 7.95
CA GLU A 572 -26.87 24.39 6.77
C GLU A 572 -25.99 23.51 5.88
N LEU A 573 -26.50 22.36 5.47
CA LEU A 573 -25.82 21.30 4.74
C LEU A 573 -26.37 21.19 3.31
N GLU A 574 -25.57 20.63 2.40
CA GLU A 574 -26.00 20.42 1.00
C GLU A 574 -27.13 19.38 0.88
N GLN A 575 -27.10 18.37 1.74
CA GLN A 575 -27.98 17.21 1.72
C GLN A 575 -28.50 16.90 3.13
N PRO A 576 -29.65 16.23 3.26
CA PRO A 576 -30.29 16.02 4.55
C PRO A 576 -29.57 14.93 5.37
N TYR A 577 -29.42 15.17 6.68
CA TYR A 577 -28.73 14.32 7.65
C TYR A 577 -29.69 13.95 8.79
N LEU A 578 -29.50 12.80 9.45
CA LEU A 578 -30.16 12.52 10.73
C LEU A 578 -29.53 13.34 11.86
N GLN A 579 -30.23 13.46 12.98
CA GLN A 579 -29.70 14.11 14.17
C GLN A 579 -28.39 13.45 14.64
N TRP A 580 -28.31 12.12 14.57
CA TRP A 580 -27.11 11.36 14.90
C TRP A 580 -25.89 11.77 14.10
N ASP A 581 -26.03 11.93 12.78
CA ASP A 581 -24.91 12.21 11.90
C ASP A 581 -24.27 13.56 12.27
N ILE A 582 -25.09 14.54 12.64
CA ILE A 582 -24.61 15.84 13.13
C ILE A 582 -23.77 15.65 14.39
N HIS A 583 -24.29 14.90 15.36
CA HIS A 583 -23.62 14.71 16.64
C HIS A 583 -22.34 13.88 16.48
N TYR A 584 -22.38 12.78 15.73
CA TYR A 584 -21.25 11.90 15.51
C TYR A 584 -20.11 12.63 14.81
N ASN A 585 -20.39 13.33 13.70
CA ASN A 585 -19.36 14.07 12.98
C ASN A 585 -18.76 15.21 13.84
N SER A 586 -19.54 15.84 14.71
CA SER A 586 -19.08 16.90 15.61
C SER A 586 -18.77 16.43 17.05
N SER A 587 -18.58 15.12 17.24
CA SER A 587 -18.21 14.53 18.53
C SER A 587 -16.70 14.54 18.82
N GLY A 588 -15.88 14.76 17.78
CA GLY A 588 -14.43 14.89 17.87
C GLY A 588 -13.96 16.34 18.01
N PHE A 589 -12.64 16.51 18.17
CA PHE A 589 -11.98 17.82 18.32
C PHE A 589 -11.90 18.61 17.00
N LEU A 590 -12.21 18.01 15.84
CA LEU A 590 -12.06 18.68 14.54
C LEU A 590 -12.95 19.92 14.37
N TYR A 591 -14.10 19.94 15.07
CA TYR A 591 -15.04 21.07 15.10
C TYR A 591 -14.89 21.90 16.38
N ALA A 592 -13.81 21.71 17.14
CA ALA A 592 -13.53 22.50 18.31
C ALA A 592 -13.22 23.95 17.94
N PRO A 593 -13.47 24.93 18.83
CA PRO A 593 -13.06 26.29 18.56
C PRO A 593 -11.53 26.41 18.68
N VAL A 594 -10.92 27.37 17.97
CA VAL A 594 -9.56 27.85 18.21
C VAL A 594 -9.59 29.20 18.93
N TYR A 595 -8.55 29.47 19.73
CA TYR A 595 -8.45 30.75 20.43
C TYR A 595 -7.93 31.84 19.50
N LYS A 596 -8.86 32.63 18.94
CA LYS A 596 -8.62 33.63 17.90
C LYS A 596 -7.42 34.56 18.16
N PRO A 597 -7.20 35.14 19.36
CA PRO A 597 -6.07 36.04 19.57
C PRO A 597 -4.70 35.39 19.31
N LEU A 598 -4.51 34.13 19.74
CA LEU A 598 -3.26 33.40 19.49
C LEU A 598 -3.19 32.85 18.07
N PHE A 599 -4.32 32.45 17.50
CA PHE A 599 -4.38 31.97 16.11
C PHE A 599 -3.96 33.09 15.14
N GLU A 600 -4.54 34.28 15.29
CA GLU A 600 -4.20 35.47 14.50
C GLU A 600 -2.75 35.92 14.72
N ALA A 601 -2.29 35.95 15.98
CA ALA A 601 -0.91 36.32 16.30
C ALA A 601 0.13 35.29 15.83
N GLY A 602 -0.30 34.12 15.38
CA GLY A 602 0.56 33.06 14.87
C GLY A 602 0.80 33.13 13.37
N PHE A 603 0.03 33.92 12.62
CA PHE A 603 0.16 34.02 11.17
C PHE A 603 1.50 34.62 10.71
N ASP A 604 2.01 34.09 9.61
CA ASP A 604 3.03 34.77 8.82
C ASP A 604 2.45 35.97 8.06
N ALA A 605 3.33 36.78 7.46
CA ALA A 605 2.93 38.02 6.78
C ALA A 605 1.98 37.78 5.59
N LYS A 606 1.93 36.56 5.05
CA LYS A 606 1.07 36.19 3.93
C LYS A 606 -0.22 35.49 4.36
N ARG A 607 -0.34 35.16 5.65
CA ARG A 607 -1.42 34.33 6.21
C ARG A 607 -1.52 32.93 5.58
N GLU A 608 -0.44 32.46 4.96
CA GLU A 608 -0.36 31.11 4.38
C GLU A 608 -0.14 30.04 5.48
N LYS A 609 0.48 30.44 6.59
CA LYS A 609 0.83 29.54 7.70
C LYS A 609 0.65 30.24 9.04
N THR A 610 0.23 29.47 10.05
CA THR A 610 0.21 29.90 11.45
C THR A 610 1.06 28.99 12.32
N ASN A 611 1.71 29.56 13.34
CA ASN A 611 2.42 28.82 14.38
C ASN A 611 1.56 28.52 15.62
N TYR A 612 0.23 28.68 15.53
CA TYR A 612 -0.70 28.25 16.55
C TYR A 612 -0.49 26.77 16.90
N GLY A 613 -0.52 26.43 18.19
CA GLY A 613 -0.35 25.06 18.68
C GLY A 613 1.09 24.54 18.64
N THR A 614 2.10 25.32 18.26
CA THR A 614 3.49 24.84 18.15
C THR A 614 4.28 24.79 19.46
N ASN A 615 3.76 25.42 20.52
CA ASN A 615 4.30 25.39 21.89
C ASN A 615 3.27 25.95 22.87
N LEU A 616 3.58 25.87 24.18
CA LEU A 616 2.70 26.32 25.28
C LEU A 616 2.31 27.80 25.24
N ASP A 617 3.11 28.68 24.66
CA ASP A 617 2.79 30.12 24.57
C ASP A 617 1.94 30.46 23.34
N ARG A 618 1.71 29.47 22.46
CA ARG A 618 0.96 29.60 21.21
C ARG A 618 -0.31 28.74 21.20
N TYR A 619 -0.77 28.31 22.36
CA TYR A 619 -1.93 27.44 22.50
C TYR A 619 -2.77 27.78 23.72
N MET A 620 -4.07 27.49 23.64
CA MET A 620 -5.04 27.67 24.72
C MET A 620 -5.95 26.45 24.74
N SER A 621 -6.24 25.91 25.92
CA SER A 621 -7.10 24.73 26.07
C SER A 621 -8.56 25.14 26.30
N SER A 622 -9.48 24.34 25.79
CA SER A 622 -10.94 24.52 25.93
C SER A 622 -11.64 23.29 26.53
N GLY A 623 -10.97 22.13 26.56
CA GLY A 623 -11.53 20.85 26.97
C GLY A 623 -11.33 20.48 28.44
N TYR A 624 -11.35 19.16 28.68
CA TYR A 624 -11.31 18.52 30.00
C TYR A 624 -10.00 18.74 30.76
N TYR A 625 -8.89 18.91 30.03
CA TYR A 625 -7.56 19.15 30.57
C TYR A 625 -6.95 20.39 29.93
N TYR A 626 -5.99 21.00 30.62
CA TYR A 626 -5.08 21.95 30.01
C TYR A 626 -3.65 21.39 30.02
N ILE A 627 -2.90 21.69 28.96
CA ILE A 627 -1.49 21.32 28.89
C ILE A 627 -0.66 22.31 29.72
N ASN A 628 0.08 21.80 30.71
CA ASN A 628 0.87 22.64 31.63
C ASN A 628 2.38 22.47 31.47
N TYR A 629 2.81 21.41 30.79
CA TYR A 629 4.22 21.12 30.53
C TYR A 629 4.41 20.50 29.16
N TRP A 630 5.44 20.95 28.47
CA TRP A 630 5.86 20.49 27.14
C TRP A 630 7.38 20.54 27.11
N GLU A 631 8.01 19.38 27.00
CA GLU A 631 9.43 19.29 26.68
C GLU A 631 9.66 18.28 25.55
N THR A 632 10.00 18.83 24.38
CA THR A 632 10.25 18.07 23.14
C THR A 632 11.26 16.95 23.37
N GLY A 633 10.95 15.77 22.87
CA GLY A 633 11.73 14.54 22.97
C GLY A 633 11.72 13.91 24.36
N LYS A 634 10.91 14.42 25.30
CA LYS A 634 10.86 13.93 26.68
C LYS A 634 9.46 13.64 27.17
N GLU A 635 8.66 14.66 27.46
CA GLU A 635 7.36 14.48 28.12
C GLU A 635 6.40 15.65 27.90
N TYR A 636 5.10 15.32 27.97
CA TYR A 636 3.97 16.24 27.88
C TYR A 636 3.03 15.96 29.06
N ARG A 637 2.59 17.01 29.76
CA ARG A 637 1.71 16.87 30.92
C ARG A 637 0.45 17.72 30.81
N PHE A 638 -0.66 17.06 31.15
CA PHE A 638 -2.00 17.60 31.13
C PHE A 638 -2.57 17.54 32.54
N ILE A 639 -3.18 18.64 32.97
CA ILE A 639 -3.82 18.76 34.29
C ILE A 639 -5.30 18.96 34.07
N LYS A 640 -6.11 18.27 34.88
CA LYS A 640 -7.56 18.38 34.81
C LYS A 640 -7.97 19.84 34.93
N ASN A 641 -8.85 20.28 34.04
CA ASN A 641 -9.32 21.65 34.00
C ASN A 641 -10.35 21.86 35.12
N PRO A 642 -10.02 22.62 36.19
CA PRO A 642 -10.94 22.81 37.33
C PRO A 642 -12.15 23.70 36.98
N HIS A 643 -12.14 24.31 35.80
CA HIS A 643 -13.20 25.18 35.29
C HIS A 643 -14.07 24.50 34.24
N TYR A 644 -13.71 23.28 33.81
CA TYR A 644 -14.56 22.51 32.93
C TYR A 644 -15.78 22.01 33.70
N THR A 645 -16.96 22.19 33.11
CA THR A 645 -18.20 21.64 33.66
C THR A 645 -18.70 20.53 32.75
N TYR A 646 -19.37 19.54 33.33
CA TYR A 646 -19.95 18.42 32.59
C TYR A 646 -21.45 18.65 32.43
N ASN A 647 -21.97 18.34 31.25
CA ASN A 647 -23.40 18.28 31.03
C ASN A 647 -24.02 17.06 31.72
N GLU A 648 -25.35 17.08 31.84
CA GLU A 648 -26.08 15.90 32.29
C GLU A 648 -25.75 14.68 31.42
N GLY A 649 -25.50 13.55 32.09
CA GLY A 649 -25.14 12.29 31.43
C GLY A 649 -23.70 12.22 30.90
N CYS A 650 -22.89 13.28 31.04
CA CYS A 650 -21.46 13.22 30.74
C CYS A 650 -20.69 12.80 31.99
N LEU A 651 -19.87 11.76 31.88
CA LEU A 651 -19.06 11.29 33.00
C LEU A 651 -17.83 12.17 33.20
N GLU A 652 -17.54 12.44 34.47
CA GLU A 652 -16.33 13.14 34.84
C GLU A 652 -15.09 12.30 34.53
N ARG A 653 -14.05 12.94 33.97
CA ARG A 653 -12.76 12.30 33.76
C ARG A 653 -12.04 12.19 35.11
N THR A 654 -11.57 11.00 35.44
CA THR A 654 -11.05 10.68 36.77
C THR A 654 -9.56 10.98 36.99
N PRO A 655 -8.65 10.93 35.99
CA PRO A 655 -7.27 11.34 36.23
C PRO A 655 -7.17 12.83 36.54
N GLU A 656 -6.52 13.19 37.66
CA GLU A 656 -6.19 14.60 37.95
C GLU A 656 -5.02 15.10 37.06
N LYS A 657 -4.20 14.17 36.59
CA LYS A 657 -3.05 14.42 35.72
C LYS A 657 -2.91 13.29 34.71
N VAL A 658 -2.57 13.64 33.48
CA VAL A 658 -2.16 12.70 32.42
C VAL A 658 -0.76 13.08 31.95
N THR A 659 0.15 12.11 31.87
CA THR A 659 1.53 12.31 31.40
C THR A 659 1.82 11.39 30.23
N PHE A 660 2.29 11.96 29.12
CA PHE A 660 2.81 11.21 27.98
C PHE A 660 4.33 11.33 27.95
N THR A 661 5.03 10.20 28.01
CA THR A 661 6.49 10.11 27.85
C THR A 661 6.82 9.79 26.40
N ILE A 662 7.81 10.44 25.81
CA ILE A 662 8.26 10.15 24.43
C ILE A 662 9.21 8.95 24.46
N VAL A 663 8.76 7.81 23.91
CA VAL A 663 9.49 6.54 23.88
C VAL A 663 9.29 5.87 22.54
N LYS A 664 10.32 5.92 21.70
CA LYS A 664 10.26 5.42 20.31
C LYS A 664 10.31 3.89 20.19
N ASP A 665 11.05 3.23 21.07
CA ASP A 665 11.22 1.77 21.05
C ASP A 665 10.24 1.11 22.01
N SER A 666 9.53 0.08 21.53
CA SER A 666 8.49 -0.58 22.31
C SER A 666 9.04 -1.47 23.43
N ASN A 667 10.27 -1.97 23.33
CA ASN A 667 10.92 -2.69 24.44
C ASN A 667 11.36 -1.71 25.52
N ALA A 668 11.88 -0.53 25.15
CA ALA A 668 12.19 0.52 26.11
C ALA A 668 10.93 1.03 26.83
N ALA A 669 9.78 1.12 26.14
CA ALA A 669 8.51 1.45 26.78
C ALA A 669 8.08 0.36 27.77
N LEU A 670 8.28 -0.92 27.44
CA LEU A 670 8.04 -2.05 28.34
C LEU A 670 8.94 -1.99 29.58
N GLU A 671 10.23 -1.72 29.43
CA GLU A 671 11.17 -1.54 30.56
C GLU A 671 10.71 -0.41 31.50
N LEU A 672 10.23 0.72 30.97
CA LEU A 672 9.69 1.81 31.77
C LEU A 672 8.40 1.42 32.52
N PHE A 673 7.56 0.58 31.90
CA PHE A 673 6.37 0.04 32.56
C PHE A 673 6.77 -0.90 33.71
N GLU A 674 7.72 -1.81 33.50
CA GLU A 674 8.23 -2.71 34.54
C GLU A 674 8.90 -1.97 35.70
N ASP A 675 9.59 -0.85 35.40
CA ASP A 675 10.13 0.08 36.40
C ASP A 675 9.05 0.87 37.17
N GLY A 676 7.77 0.68 36.84
CA GLY A 676 6.64 1.40 37.44
C GLY A 676 6.58 2.88 37.06
N LYS A 677 7.17 3.27 35.93
CA LYS A 677 7.16 4.65 35.40
C LYS A 677 6.00 4.92 34.45
N LEU A 678 5.45 3.88 33.83
CA LEU A 678 4.22 3.91 33.02
C LEU A 678 3.12 3.08 33.68
N ASP A 679 1.88 3.41 33.38
CA ASP A 679 0.68 2.71 33.87
C ASP A 679 -0.01 1.91 32.78
N SER A 680 0.35 2.14 31.51
CA SER A 680 -0.08 1.36 30.36
C SER A 680 1.05 1.19 29.35
N VAL A 681 1.16 0.02 28.73
CA VAL A 681 2.12 -0.24 27.65
C VAL A 681 1.57 -1.25 26.63
N SER A 682 1.90 -1.06 25.35
CA SER A 682 1.63 -2.07 24.31
C SER A 682 2.72 -3.14 24.33
N ILE A 683 2.34 -4.41 24.41
CA ILE A 683 3.29 -5.53 24.49
C ILE A 683 3.85 -5.85 23.10
N PRO A 684 5.18 -5.79 22.88
CA PRO A 684 5.79 -6.24 21.65
C PRO A 684 5.58 -7.75 21.45
N ALA A 685 5.41 -8.22 20.21
CA ALA A 685 5.27 -9.64 19.90
C ALA A 685 6.42 -10.50 20.48
N THR A 686 7.64 -9.95 20.56
CA THR A 686 8.82 -10.61 21.14
C THR A 686 8.67 -10.94 22.62
N HIS A 687 7.82 -10.22 23.35
CA HIS A 687 7.60 -10.39 24.79
C HIS A 687 6.20 -10.95 25.12
N TYR A 688 5.31 -11.10 24.13
CA TYR A 688 3.93 -11.53 24.35
C TYR A 688 3.81 -12.82 25.18
N ASP A 689 4.63 -13.84 24.89
CA ASP A 689 4.59 -15.11 25.64
C ASP A 689 4.83 -14.98 27.14
N GLN A 690 5.55 -13.93 27.57
CA GLN A 690 5.82 -13.67 28.98
C GLN A 690 4.59 -13.09 29.69
N TYR A 691 3.77 -12.30 28.99
CA TYR A 691 2.64 -11.58 29.56
C TYR A 691 1.26 -12.13 29.17
N LYS A 692 1.17 -13.09 28.25
CA LYS A 692 -0.13 -13.61 27.75
C LYS A 692 -1.09 -14.12 28.83
N ASN A 693 -0.58 -14.45 30.02
CA ASN A 693 -1.36 -14.88 31.17
C ASN A 693 -1.40 -13.85 32.32
N ASN A 694 -0.96 -12.61 32.09
CA ASN A 694 -0.98 -11.54 33.08
C ASN A 694 -2.41 -10.99 33.24
N GLU A 695 -2.89 -10.83 34.48
CA GLU A 695 -4.24 -10.36 34.78
C GLU A 695 -4.54 -8.93 34.32
N GLY A 696 -3.51 -8.09 34.15
CA GLY A 696 -3.62 -6.73 33.61
C GLY A 696 -3.64 -6.65 32.09
N LEU A 697 -3.42 -7.78 31.39
CA LEU A 697 -3.37 -7.79 29.92
C LEU A 697 -4.78 -7.64 29.34
N ARG A 698 -4.90 -6.81 28.31
CA ARG A 698 -6.14 -6.54 27.60
C ARG A 698 -5.91 -6.58 26.09
N ILE A 699 -6.84 -7.19 25.37
CA ILE A 699 -6.78 -7.31 23.92
C ILE A 699 -7.64 -6.25 23.26
N VAL A 700 -6.99 -5.35 22.53
CA VAL A 700 -7.64 -4.32 21.73
C VAL A 700 -7.96 -4.91 20.36
N PRO A 701 -9.22 -5.18 20.01
CA PRO A 701 -9.57 -5.57 18.66
C PRO A 701 -9.32 -4.38 17.72
N GLY A 702 -8.78 -4.64 16.55
CA GLY A 702 -8.57 -3.62 15.53
C GLY A 702 -9.53 -3.73 14.36
N ALA A 703 -9.69 -2.62 13.63
CA ALA A 703 -10.56 -2.53 12.45
C ALA A 703 -9.94 -3.12 11.18
N THR A 704 -8.63 -3.37 11.18
CA THR A 704 -7.88 -3.73 9.98
C THR A 704 -7.90 -5.24 9.78
N SER A 705 -8.47 -5.67 8.65
CA SER A 705 -8.37 -7.05 8.18
C SER A 705 -7.22 -7.14 7.17
N PHE A 706 -6.21 -7.97 7.45
CA PHE A 706 -5.12 -8.31 6.54
C PHE A 706 -5.48 -9.52 5.70
N ARG A 707 -5.28 -9.37 4.39
CA ARG A 707 -5.80 -10.27 3.38
C ARG A 707 -4.73 -10.50 2.32
N PHE A 708 -4.81 -11.64 1.65
CA PHE A 708 -4.28 -11.70 0.29
C PHE A 708 -5.22 -10.95 -0.63
N THR A 709 -4.83 -9.72 -0.96
CA THR A 709 -5.30 -9.08 -2.18
C THR A 709 -4.72 -9.82 -3.38
N VAL A 710 -5.45 -9.79 -4.49
CA VAL A 710 -5.15 -10.61 -5.66
C VAL A 710 -5.27 -9.79 -6.94
N ASN A 711 -4.38 -10.07 -7.89
CA ASN A 711 -4.49 -9.59 -9.25
C ASN A 711 -5.00 -10.72 -10.16
N ARG A 712 -6.30 -10.73 -10.41
CA ARG A 712 -7.01 -11.69 -11.26
C ARG A 712 -7.19 -11.19 -12.69
N MET A 713 -6.58 -10.06 -13.06
CA MET A 713 -6.73 -9.54 -14.42
C MET A 713 -6.28 -10.56 -15.47
N THR A 714 -6.95 -10.56 -16.62
CA THR A 714 -6.42 -11.12 -17.85
C THR A 714 -5.22 -10.30 -18.33
N GLN A 715 -4.37 -10.88 -19.18
CA GLN A 715 -3.23 -10.14 -19.70
C GLN A 715 -3.71 -8.92 -20.51
N ALA A 716 -4.83 -9.05 -21.21
CA ALA A 716 -5.45 -7.96 -21.97
C ALA A 716 -5.93 -6.81 -21.06
N GLU A 717 -6.62 -7.13 -19.95
CA GLU A 717 -7.08 -6.12 -18.97
C GLU A 717 -5.87 -5.37 -18.37
N SER A 718 -4.81 -6.09 -17.99
CA SER A 718 -3.59 -5.49 -17.45
C SER A 718 -2.88 -4.61 -18.49
N ASP A 719 -2.74 -5.09 -19.73
CA ASP A 719 -2.10 -4.35 -20.82
C ASP A 719 -2.90 -3.09 -21.21
N LEU A 720 -4.24 -3.16 -21.16
CA LEU A 720 -5.12 -2.02 -21.43
C LEU A 720 -5.01 -0.95 -20.33
N LYS A 721 -5.05 -1.37 -19.06
CA LYS A 721 -5.04 -0.47 -17.91
C LYS A 721 -3.66 0.15 -17.65
N TRP A 722 -2.59 -0.64 -17.82
CA TRP A 722 -1.24 -0.26 -17.39
C TRP A 722 -0.20 -0.21 -18.51
N GLY A 723 -0.56 -0.62 -19.72
CA GLY A 723 0.34 -0.73 -20.87
C GLY A 723 0.92 -2.14 -21.02
N ILE A 724 1.18 -2.53 -22.28
CA ILE A 724 1.74 -3.84 -22.63
C ILE A 724 3.04 -4.10 -21.86
N GLY A 725 3.10 -5.25 -21.18
CA GLY A 725 4.28 -5.69 -20.44
C GLY A 725 4.46 -5.03 -19.06
N ALA A 726 3.49 -4.23 -18.60
CA ALA A 726 3.51 -3.64 -17.26
C ALA A 726 3.53 -4.69 -16.15
N TRP A 727 2.75 -5.76 -16.31
CA TRP A 727 2.77 -6.93 -15.45
C TRP A 727 2.44 -8.19 -16.25
N LYS A 728 3.12 -9.30 -15.94
CA LYS A 728 2.78 -10.61 -16.49
C LYS A 728 1.81 -11.31 -15.55
N VAL A 729 0.52 -11.19 -15.83
CA VAL A 729 -0.52 -11.79 -14.99
C VAL A 729 -0.40 -13.32 -14.96
N LYS A 730 -0.91 -13.94 -13.90
CA LYS A 730 -0.88 -15.40 -13.72
C LYS A 730 -2.26 -16.00 -14.04
N PRO A 731 -2.39 -16.79 -15.11
CA PRO A 731 -3.67 -17.40 -15.46
C PRO A 731 -4.29 -18.26 -14.34
N ILE A 732 -3.49 -18.87 -13.47
CA ILE A 732 -4.02 -19.65 -12.34
C ILE A 732 -4.81 -18.79 -11.35
N LEU A 733 -4.50 -17.49 -11.21
CA LEU A 733 -5.26 -16.57 -10.35
C LEU A 733 -6.62 -16.19 -10.94
N GLN A 734 -6.87 -16.50 -12.22
CA GLN A 734 -8.17 -16.33 -12.85
C GLN A 734 -9.11 -17.51 -12.55
N GLU A 735 -8.60 -18.63 -12.01
CA GLU A 735 -9.42 -19.80 -11.70
C GLU A 735 -10.10 -19.66 -10.33
N ASP A 736 -11.44 -19.67 -10.30
CA ASP A 736 -12.21 -19.55 -9.04
C ASP A 736 -11.89 -20.69 -8.06
N ALA A 737 -11.71 -21.90 -8.59
CA ALA A 737 -11.26 -23.04 -7.79
C ALA A 737 -9.90 -22.75 -7.11
N PHE A 738 -8.98 -22.04 -7.75
CA PHE A 738 -7.72 -21.70 -7.10
C PHE A 738 -7.89 -20.69 -5.95
N MET A 739 -8.86 -19.77 -6.03
CA MET A 739 -9.17 -18.87 -4.92
C MET A 739 -9.68 -19.65 -3.70
N TRP A 740 -10.54 -20.65 -3.92
CA TRP A 740 -10.96 -21.58 -2.87
C TRP A 740 -9.80 -22.43 -2.34
N ALA A 741 -8.91 -22.88 -3.21
CA ALA A 741 -7.71 -23.61 -2.81
C ALA A 741 -6.85 -22.77 -1.85
N LEU A 742 -6.59 -21.50 -2.19
CA LEU A 742 -5.87 -20.56 -1.32
C LEU A 742 -6.63 -20.33 0.00
N TYR A 743 -7.95 -20.11 -0.05
CA TYR A 743 -8.77 -19.90 1.15
C TYR A 743 -8.63 -21.03 2.17
N PHE A 744 -8.81 -22.27 1.72
CA PHE A 744 -8.81 -23.45 2.58
C PHE A 744 -7.40 -23.93 2.96
N ALA A 745 -6.37 -23.51 2.24
CA ALA A 745 -5.01 -23.94 2.53
C ALA A 745 -4.40 -23.26 3.76
N MET A 746 -4.83 -22.05 4.15
CA MET A 746 -4.09 -21.25 5.12
C MET A 746 -4.38 -21.60 6.59
N ASP A 747 -3.33 -21.85 7.37
CA ASP A 747 -3.40 -21.96 8.83
C ASP A 747 -3.41 -20.57 9.50
N ARG A 748 -4.57 -19.92 9.46
CA ARG A 748 -4.76 -18.58 10.02
C ARG A 748 -4.48 -18.51 11.51
N LYS A 749 -4.76 -19.60 12.22
CA LYS A 749 -4.53 -19.67 13.66
C LYS A 749 -3.04 -19.65 13.98
N TYR A 750 -2.26 -20.49 13.32
CA TYR A 750 -0.81 -20.50 13.48
C TYR A 750 -0.17 -19.17 13.07
N VAL A 751 -0.61 -18.59 11.95
CA VAL A 751 -0.15 -17.27 11.49
C VAL A 751 -0.41 -16.20 12.55
N ALA A 752 -1.60 -16.17 13.13
CA ALA A 752 -1.97 -15.16 14.11
C ALA A 752 -1.32 -15.38 15.48
N GLU A 753 -1.40 -16.59 16.03
CA GLU A 753 -1.08 -16.88 17.43
C GLU A 753 0.41 -17.24 17.64
N ASP A 754 1.03 -17.95 16.70
CA ASP A 754 2.42 -18.42 16.84
C ASP A 754 3.43 -17.46 16.19
N ILE A 755 3.11 -16.90 15.02
CA ILE A 755 3.99 -15.98 14.30
C ILE A 755 3.68 -14.51 14.67
N GLY A 756 2.44 -14.07 14.46
CA GLY A 756 2.00 -12.71 14.72
C GLY A 756 1.95 -12.34 16.20
N LYS A 757 1.51 -13.30 17.04
CA LYS A 757 1.30 -13.26 18.50
C LYS A 757 0.28 -12.23 19.00
N THR A 758 0.38 -11.00 18.53
CA THR A 758 -0.55 -9.91 18.84
C THR A 758 -1.57 -9.70 17.71
N LEU A 759 -1.81 -10.72 16.89
CA LEU A 759 -2.79 -10.70 15.81
C LEU A 759 -3.90 -11.69 16.15
N THR A 760 -5.05 -11.53 15.50
CA THR A 760 -6.19 -12.44 15.63
C THR A 760 -6.43 -13.18 14.32
N PRO A 761 -6.75 -14.50 14.34
CA PRO A 761 -7.11 -15.23 13.13
C PRO A 761 -8.37 -14.62 12.51
N GLU A 762 -8.38 -14.41 11.19
CA GLU A 762 -9.49 -13.71 10.53
C GLU A 762 -9.93 -14.41 9.24
N GLN A 763 -11.19 -14.83 9.20
CA GLN A 763 -11.81 -15.48 8.04
C GLN A 763 -12.61 -14.52 7.17
N PHE A 764 -12.93 -13.33 7.70
CA PHE A 764 -13.91 -12.41 7.17
C PHE A 764 -13.30 -11.02 6.91
N TYR A 765 -14.05 -10.19 6.20
CA TYR A 765 -13.65 -8.85 5.82
C TYR A 765 -13.84 -7.90 7.00
N TYR A 766 -15.00 -7.95 7.66
CA TYR A 766 -15.22 -7.20 8.90
C TYR A 766 -14.72 -7.97 10.11
N THR A 767 -13.85 -7.34 10.88
CA THR A 767 -13.38 -7.86 12.17
C THR A 767 -14.48 -7.75 13.22
N ASN A 768 -14.23 -8.28 14.42
CA ASN A 768 -15.15 -8.13 15.56
C ASN A 768 -15.28 -6.68 16.07
N ALA A 769 -14.48 -5.74 15.56
CA ALA A 769 -14.52 -4.36 16.01
C ALA A 769 -15.67 -3.53 15.40
N TYR A 770 -16.24 -3.97 14.26
CA TYR A 770 -17.27 -3.21 13.56
C TYR A 770 -18.64 -3.34 14.25
N ALA A 771 -19.29 -2.20 14.48
CA ALA A 771 -20.64 -2.11 14.99
C ALA A 771 -21.65 -2.01 13.85
N ILE A 772 -22.77 -2.74 13.97
CA ILE A 772 -23.90 -2.63 13.02
C ILE A 772 -24.86 -1.51 13.39
N ASN A 773 -25.01 -1.28 14.70
CA ASN A 773 -25.83 -0.22 15.23
C ASN A 773 -24.91 0.85 15.85
N PRO A 774 -24.74 2.00 15.20
CA PRO A 774 -23.83 3.03 15.69
C PRO A 774 -24.30 3.66 17.01
N TYR A 775 -25.58 3.56 17.36
CA TYR A 775 -26.16 4.14 18.57
C TYR A 775 -25.80 3.36 19.84
N THR A 776 -25.84 2.03 19.75
CA THR A 776 -25.64 1.10 20.87
C THR A 776 -24.25 0.46 20.86
N GLY A 777 -23.57 0.44 19.71
CA GLY A 777 -22.29 -0.25 19.53
C GLY A 777 -22.44 -1.75 19.29
N ASP A 778 -23.64 -2.23 18.97
CA ASP A 778 -23.90 -3.67 18.78
C ASP A 778 -22.94 -4.25 17.72
N PRO A 779 -22.17 -5.30 18.06
CA PRO A 779 -21.16 -5.84 17.16
C PRO A 779 -21.81 -6.54 15.96
N TYR A 780 -21.38 -6.18 14.75
CA TYR A 780 -21.89 -6.77 13.52
C TYR A 780 -21.75 -8.30 13.51
N ARG A 781 -20.62 -8.82 14.01
CA ARG A 781 -20.33 -10.26 14.04
C ARG A 781 -21.25 -11.08 14.93
N GLU A 782 -21.98 -10.44 15.84
CA GLU A 782 -22.96 -11.13 16.67
C GLU A 782 -24.35 -11.24 16.02
N THR A 783 -24.59 -10.51 14.93
CA THR A 783 -25.84 -10.60 14.17
C THR A 783 -26.05 -11.99 13.57
N LYS A 784 -27.31 -12.36 13.35
CA LYS A 784 -27.67 -13.64 12.71
C LYS A 784 -27.15 -13.69 11.28
N GLU A 785 -27.15 -12.56 10.59
CA GLU A 785 -26.77 -12.38 9.20
C GLU A 785 -25.25 -12.52 9.03
N ALA A 786 -24.46 -11.87 9.88
CA ALA A 786 -23.00 -12.02 9.85
C ALA A 786 -22.56 -13.46 10.13
N LYS A 787 -23.23 -14.16 11.05
CA LYS A 787 -22.96 -15.58 11.36
C LYS A 787 -23.23 -16.49 10.16
N LYS A 788 -24.18 -16.14 9.28
CA LYS A 788 -24.44 -16.90 8.04
C LYS A 788 -23.29 -16.81 7.04
N VAL A 789 -22.50 -15.74 7.01
CA VAL A 789 -21.36 -15.62 6.07
C VAL A 789 -20.42 -16.84 6.13
N ALA A 790 -20.20 -17.37 7.34
CA ALA A 790 -19.39 -18.56 7.57
C ALA A 790 -19.99 -19.85 6.99
N THR A 791 -21.31 -20.00 7.06
CA THR A 791 -22.02 -21.24 6.71
C THR A 791 -22.69 -21.19 5.34
N GLY A 792 -22.92 -20.00 4.79
CA GLY A 792 -23.62 -19.69 3.56
C GLY A 792 -24.73 -18.65 3.74
N VAL A 793 -24.77 -17.66 2.84
CA VAL A 793 -25.82 -16.62 2.69
C VAL A 793 -26.69 -16.92 1.47
N PHE A 794 -26.06 -17.29 0.35
CA PHE A 794 -26.70 -17.62 -0.92
C PHE A 794 -26.94 -19.13 -1.09
N PRO A 795 -27.81 -19.54 -2.03
CA PRO A 795 -27.88 -20.93 -2.47
C PRO A 795 -26.51 -21.44 -2.91
N ASP A 796 -26.20 -22.70 -2.59
CA ASP A 796 -24.96 -23.39 -2.99
C ASP A 796 -23.65 -22.84 -2.40
N ASP A 797 -23.74 -21.92 -1.44
CA ASP A 797 -22.58 -21.42 -0.73
C ASP A 797 -21.77 -22.54 -0.05
N ILE A 798 -20.46 -22.50 -0.27
CA ILE A 798 -19.51 -23.41 0.37
C ILE A 798 -19.36 -23.03 1.85
N ASN A 799 -19.42 -24.03 2.73
CA ASN A 799 -19.13 -23.84 4.16
C ASN A 799 -17.66 -23.47 4.37
N LEU A 800 -17.39 -22.35 5.05
CA LEU A 800 -16.05 -21.80 5.23
C LEU A 800 -15.26 -22.46 6.35
N SER A 801 -15.63 -23.67 6.79
CA SER A 801 -14.96 -24.38 7.88
C SER A 801 -14.73 -23.51 9.14
N PRO A 802 -15.77 -22.85 9.69
CA PRO A 802 -15.59 -21.89 10.80
C PRO A 802 -14.98 -22.52 12.06
N GLY A 803 -15.23 -23.81 12.31
CA GLY A 803 -14.67 -24.53 13.45
C GLY A 803 -13.14 -24.69 13.43
N THR A 804 -12.49 -24.40 12.31
CA THR A 804 -11.04 -24.49 12.14
C THR A 804 -10.43 -23.16 11.67
N ASN A 805 -11.16 -22.04 11.77
CA ASN A 805 -10.74 -20.77 11.17
C ASN A 805 -10.43 -20.90 9.67
N GLY A 806 -11.14 -21.77 8.96
CA GLY A 806 -11.10 -21.84 7.50
C GLY A 806 -10.08 -22.80 6.92
N ILE A 807 -9.21 -23.40 7.73
CA ILE A 807 -8.27 -24.40 7.21
C ILE A 807 -8.98 -25.73 6.92
N ASN A 808 -8.82 -26.20 5.68
CA ASN A 808 -9.19 -27.53 5.21
C ASN A 808 -8.25 -27.94 4.05
N LYS A 809 -7.07 -28.47 4.39
CA LYS A 809 -6.01 -28.84 3.43
C LYS A 809 -6.45 -29.86 2.38
N GLY A 810 -7.38 -30.76 2.73
CA GLY A 810 -7.95 -31.75 1.79
C GLY A 810 -8.75 -31.06 0.70
N LEU A 811 -9.72 -30.23 1.10
CA LEU A 811 -10.54 -29.44 0.18
C LEU A 811 -9.69 -28.47 -0.64
N ALA A 812 -8.67 -27.87 -0.03
CA ALA A 812 -7.72 -27.01 -0.73
C ALA A 812 -6.98 -27.73 -1.87
N THR A 813 -6.60 -29.00 -1.64
CA THR A 813 -5.93 -29.82 -2.65
C THR A 813 -6.89 -30.22 -3.78
N GLU A 814 -8.14 -30.54 -3.46
CA GLU A 814 -9.18 -30.85 -4.44
C GLU A 814 -9.43 -29.65 -5.37
N TYR A 815 -9.67 -28.47 -4.80
CA TYR A 815 -9.85 -27.24 -5.58
C TYR A 815 -8.63 -26.84 -6.41
N TYR A 816 -7.41 -27.06 -5.89
CA TYR A 816 -6.20 -26.84 -6.68
C TYR A 816 -6.16 -27.76 -7.92
N VAL A 817 -6.51 -29.04 -7.74
CA VAL A 817 -6.62 -29.99 -8.86
C VAL A 817 -7.70 -29.56 -9.86
N ASP A 818 -8.85 -29.09 -9.40
CA ASP A 818 -9.92 -28.59 -10.29
C ASP A 818 -9.47 -27.37 -11.10
N ALA A 819 -8.70 -26.45 -10.49
CA ALA A 819 -8.10 -25.34 -11.21
C ALA A 819 -7.13 -25.84 -12.31
N LEU A 820 -6.29 -26.83 -12.02
CA LEU A 820 -5.39 -27.42 -13.01
C LEU A 820 -6.16 -28.12 -14.13
N ASP A 821 -7.22 -28.87 -13.82
CA ASP A 821 -8.12 -29.49 -14.80
C ASP A 821 -8.67 -28.45 -15.77
N ASN A 822 -9.17 -27.32 -15.23
CA ASN A 822 -9.73 -26.24 -16.04
C ASN A 822 -8.67 -25.60 -16.94
N MET A 823 -7.48 -25.31 -16.39
CA MET A 823 -6.37 -24.74 -17.17
C MET A 823 -5.90 -25.69 -18.29
N ILE A 824 -5.89 -27.00 -18.06
CA ILE A 824 -5.57 -28.01 -19.08
C ILE A 824 -6.66 -28.06 -20.15
N ALA A 825 -7.94 -28.03 -19.75
CA ALA A 825 -9.07 -28.02 -20.68
C ALA A 825 -9.07 -26.77 -21.58
N LYS A 826 -8.69 -25.61 -21.02
CA LYS A 826 -8.48 -24.34 -21.75
C LYS A 826 -7.21 -24.33 -22.60
N GLY A 827 -6.34 -25.34 -22.48
CA GLY A 827 -5.07 -25.43 -23.20
C GLY A 827 -3.99 -24.45 -22.71
N ILE A 828 -4.16 -23.86 -21.53
CA ILE A 828 -3.22 -22.91 -20.91
C ILE A 828 -1.94 -23.64 -20.49
N ILE A 829 -2.09 -24.84 -19.94
CA ILE A 829 -0.99 -25.73 -19.53
C ILE A 829 -1.21 -27.15 -20.06
N SER A 830 -0.20 -28.01 -19.92
CA SER A 830 -0.25 -29.40 -20.39
C SER A 830 0.19 -30.35 -19.28
N ALA A 831 -0.60 -31.41 -19.04
CA ALA A 831 -0.30 -32.44 -18.05
C ALA A 831 1.01 -33.20 -18.33
N ASP A 832 1.39 -33.32 -19.61
CA ASP A 832 2.55 -34.12 -20.03
C ASP A 832 3.86 -33.32 -20.01
N LYS A 833 3.80 -31.99 -19.88
CA LYS A 833 4.97 -31.11 -19.88
C LYS A 833 5.30 -30.68 -18.47
N LYS A 834 6.59 -30.70 -18.14
CA LYS A 834 7.08 -30.11 -16.90
C LYS A 834 6.72 -28.61 -16.89
N THR A 835 5.88 -28.23 -15.94
CA THR A 835 5.36 -26.86 -15.79
C THR A 835 5.61 -26.40 -14.36
N VAL A 836 6.17 -25.20 -14.20
CA VAL A 836 6.34 -24.56 -12.89
C VAL A 836 5.51 -23.29 -12.88
N LEU A 837 4.52 -23.23 -12.00
CA LEU A 837 3.69 -22.05 -11.77
C LEU A 837 4.36 -21.23 -10.67
N GLU A 838 4.72 -19.99 -10.98
CA GLU A 838 5.38 -19.09 -10.03
C GLU A 838 4.43 -17.93 -9.71
N VAL A 839 4.09 -17.79 -8.42
CA VAL A 839 3.20 -16.76 -7.88
C VAL A 839 3.98 -15.90 -6.89
N GLU A 840 4.14 -14.63 -7.17
CA GLU A 840 4.74 -13.67 -6.23
C GLU A 840 3.77 -13.39 -5.07
N ILE A 841 4.29 -13.32 -3.83
CA ILE A 841 3.54 -12.78 -2.69
C ILE A 841 4.27 -11.56 -2.16
N ALA A 842 3.72 -10.37 -2.37
CA ALA A 842 4.24 -9.13 -1.82
C ALA A 842 3.72 -8.91 -0.39
N ALA A 843 4.53 -8.32 0.48
CA ALA A 843 4.12 -7.91 1.83
C ALA A 843 5.03 -6.77 2.32
N PHE A 844 4.73 -6.19 3.49
CA PHE A 844 5.66 -5.29 4.16
C PHE A 844 6.97 -6.00 4.54
N ASP A 845 8.09 -5.27 4.54
CA ASP A 845 9.42 -5.79 4.91
C ASP A 845 9.73 -5.80 6.42
N SER A 846 8.69 -5.72 7.27
CA SER A 846 8.88 -5.86 8.71
C SER A 846 9.19 -7.31 9.09
N VAL A 847 9.84 -7.52 10.24
CA VAL A 847 10.21 -8.86 10.73
C VAL A 847 8.99 -9.78 10.84
N THR A 848 7.91 -9.31 11.46
CA THR A 848 6.68 -10.10 11.62
C THR A 848 6.07 -10.46 10.28
N TRP A 849 5.94 -9.51 9.36
CA TRP A 849 5.33 -9.75 8.05
C TRP A 849 6.19 -10.64 7.14
N THR A 850 7.51 -10.51 7.20
CA THR A 850 8.44 -11.39 6.48
C THR A 850 8.33 -12.84 6.98
N ASN A 851 8.28 -13.06 8.29
CA ASN A 851 8.11 -14.40 8.85
C ASN A 851 6.76 -15.03 8.46
N ILE A 852 5.67 -14.25 8.46
CA ILE A 852 4.35 -14.70 8.00
C ILE A 852 4.42 -15.06 6.51
N LEU A 853 5.06 -14.21 5.69
CA LEU A 853 5.19 -14.39 4.26
C LEU A 853 5.97 -15.67 3.90
N ASP A 854 7.11 -15.90 4.53
CA ASP A 854 7.94 -17.09 4.33
C ASP A 854 7.18 -18.36 4.71
N PHE A 855 6.50 -18.36 5.87
CA PHE A 855 5.67 -19.48 6.30
C PHE A 855 4.55 -19.78 5.29
N LEU A 856 3.78 -18.76 4.88
CA LEU A 856 2.67 -18.94 3.95
C LEU A 856 3.15 -19.45 2.59
N ALA A 857 4.27 -18.92 2.07
CA ALA A 857 4.82 -19.37 0.80
C ALA A 857 5.19 -20.86 0.82
N ASP A 858 5.87 -21.30 1.88
CA ASP A 858 6.27 -22.70 2.05
C ASP A 858 5.06 -23.62 2.30
N ASP A 859 4.15 -23.25 3.20
CA ASP A 859 3.00 -24.06 3.59
C ASP A 859 2.00 -24.24 2.43
N LEU A 860 1.74 -23.18 1.65
CA LEU A 860 0.91 -23.26 0.44
C LEU A 860 1.57 -24.14 -0.63
N ALA A 861 2.86 -23.95 -0.91
CA ALA A 861 3.59 -24.77 -1.88
C ALA A 861 3.59 -26.25 -1.47
N ASN A 862 3.85 -26.56 -0.20
CA ASN A 862 3.82 -27.92 0.32
C ASN A 862 2.43 -28.55 0.21
N THR A 863 1.37 -27.78 0.49
CA THR A 863 -0.02 -28.24 0.37
C THR A 863 -0.36 -28.61 -1.06
N PHE A 864 -0.14 -27.69 -2.00
CA PHE A 864 -0.56 -27.88 -3.38
C PHE A 864 0.32 -28.87 -4.15
N ASN A 865 1.63 -28.92 -3.87
CA ASN A 865 2.53 -29.89 -4.50
C ASN A 865 2.37 -31.32 -3.96
N ALA A 866 1.58 -31.53 -2.90
CA ALA A 866 1.26 -32.87 -2.40
C ALA A 866 0.24 -33.61 -3.29
N GLN A 867 -0.44 -32.92 -4.21
CA GLN A 867 -1.33 -33.57 -5.18
C GLN A 867 -0.57 -34.57 -6.06
N THR A 868 -1.22 -35.67 -6.42
CA THR A 868 -0.59 -36.76 -7.18
C THR A 868 -1.12 -36.92 -8.60
N LYS A 869 -2.16 -36.18 -9.00
CA LYS A 869 -2.82 -36.32 -10.31
C LYS A 869 -1.92 -35.81 -11.45
N TYR A 870 -1.20 -34.72 -11.21
CA TYR A 870 -0.33 -34.05 -12.18
C TYR A 870 1.10 -33.88 -11.64
N PRO A 871 1.90 -34.96 -11.57
CA PRO A 871 3.24 -34.92 -10.96
C PRO A 871 4.26 -34.05 -11.73
N ASN A 872 3.94 -33.64 -12.97
CA ASN A 872 4.77 -32.75 -13.78
C ASN A 872 4.50 -31.26 -13.55
N ILE A 873 3.47 -30.92 -12.75
CA ILE A 873 3.07 -29.56 -12.45
C ILE A 873 3.48 -29.26 -11.01
N GLU A 874 4.33 -28.24 -10.85
CA GLU A 874 4.80 -27.73 -9.58
C GLU A 874 4.34 -26.28 -9.43
N ILE A 875 3.92 -25.86 -8.23
CA ILE A 875 3.66 -24.47 -7.90
C ILE A 875 4.67 -23.96 -6.86
N LYS A 876 5.13 -22.73 -7.03
CA LYS A 876 6.02 -22.02 -6.12
C LYS A 876 5.42 -20.67 -5.78
N PHE A 877 5.44 -20.35 -4.50
CA PHE A 877 5.17 -19.01 -4.01
C PHE A 877 6.51 -18.32 -3.73
N ILE A 878 6.66 -17.10 -4.22
CA ILE A 878 7.92 -16.33 -4.14
C ILE A 878 7.69 -15.16 -3.20
N PRO A 879 8.24 -15.20 -1.96
CA PRO A 879 8.22 -14.06 -1.05
C PRO A 879 8.89 -12.82 -1.67
N ALA A 880 8.17 -11.70 -1.70
CA ALA A 880 8.64 -10.43 -2.24
C ALA A 880 8.37 -9.26 -1.25
N PRO A 881 9.08 -9.20 -0.11
CA PRO A 881 8.92 -8.10 0.85
C PRO A 881 9.21 -6.74 0.20
N GLN A 882 8.40 -5.74 0.54
CA GLN A 882 8.42 -4.39 -0.02
C GLN A 882 8.74 -3.36 1.08
N PRO A 883 9.60 -2.36 0.80
CA PRO A 883 9.95 -1.35 1.77
C PRO A 883 8.79 -0.39 2.04
N GLY A 884 8.40 -0.28 3.32
CA GLY A 884 7.33 0.63 3.76
C GLY A 884 6.01 0.40 3.01
N MET A 885 5.40 1.48 2.52
CA MET A 885 4.10 1.44 1.84
C MET A 885 4.16 1.06 0.35
N ASN A 886 5.32 0.62 -0.16
CA ASN A 886 5.47 0.25 -1.57
C ASN A 886 4.60 -0.95 -1.97
N VAL A 887 4.22 -1.82 -1.03
CA VAL A 887 3.21 -2.87 -1.26
C VAL A 887 1.89 -2.28 -1.79
N TYR A 888 1.49 -1.11 -1.30
CA TYR A 888 0.31 -0.41 -1.81
C TYR A 888 0.63 0.37 -3.08
N TYR A 889 1.54 1.35 -2.99
CA TYR A 889 1.70 2.39 -4.01
C TYR A 889 2.46 1.93 -5.27
N GLU A 890 3.38 0.97 -5.14
CA GLU A 890 4.19 0.50 -6.26
C GLU A 890 3.71 -0.82 -6.84
N LYS A 891 2.99 -1.61 -6.03
CA LYS A 891 2.51 -2.95 -6.37
C LYS A 891 0.99 -2.94 -6.58
N GLN A 892 0.20 -2.91 -5.49
CA GLN A 892 -1.25 -3.12 -5.54
C GLN A 892 -1.97 -2.08 -6.40
N MET A 893 -1.84 -0.79 -6.10
CA MET A 893 -2.54 0.29 -6.83
C MET A 893 -2.11 0.43 -8.29
N LYS A 894 -1.03 -0.23 -8.71
CA LYS A 894 -0.53 -0.26 -10.10
C LYS A 894 -0.78 -1.59 -10.81
N GLY A 895 -1.46 -2.54 -10.17
CA GLY A 895 -1.71 -3.87 -10.72
C GLY A 895 -0.44 -4.69 -11.02
N ARG A 896 0.67 -4.44 -10.30
CA ARG A 896 2.01 -5.04 -10.54
C ARG A 896 2.39 -6.09 -9.51
N PHE A 897 1.48 -7.03 -9.25
CA PHE A 897 1.65 -8.09 -8.27
C PHE A 897 0.78 -9.28 -8.65
N ASP A 898 1.02 -10.43 -8.02
CA ASP A 898 0.17 -11.62 -8.16
C ASP A 898 -0.73 -11.76 -6.92
N LEU A 899 -0.12 -11.93 -5.75
CA LEU A 899 -0.75 -11.83 -4.43
C LEU A 899 -0.03 -10.77 -3.59
N ALA A 900 -0.76 -10.06 -2.74
CA ALA A 900 -0.16 -9.17 -1.76
C ALA A 900 -0.88 -9.25 -0.40
N LEU A 901 -0.09 -9.44 0.66
CA LEU A 901 -0.53 -9.42 2.05
C LEU A 901 -0.57 -7.97 2.54
N ALA A 902 -1.78 -7.42 2.59
CA ALA A 902 -2.01 -6.03 2.97
C ALA A 902 -3.29 -5.89 3.81
N GLY A 903 -3.36 -4.81 4.60
CA GLY A 903 -4.49 -4.53 5.50
C GLY A 903 -5.31 -3.34 5.04
N ILE A 904 -6.63 -3.42 5.22
CA ILE A 904 -7.57 -2.31 5.04
C ILE A 904 -8.49 -2.23 6.27
N SER A 905 -8.82 -1.02 6.71
CA SER A 905 -9.80 -0.72 7.74
C SER A 905 -10.80 0.33 7.26
N GLY A 906 -12.06 0.20 7.66
CA GLY A 906 -13.09 1.24 7.58
C GLY A 906 -13.38 1.85 8.94
N GLY A 907 -14.43 2.68 9.01
CA GLY A 907 -14.92 3.26 10.26
C GLY A 907 -15.60 2.20 11.14
N LEU A 908 -15.31 2.19 12.45
CA LEU A 908 -15.89 1.20 13.37
C LEU A 908 -17.43 1.29 13.46
N LEU A 909 -17.99 2.49 13.32
CA LEU A 909 -19.45 2.72 13.32
C LEU A 909 -20.02 2.90 11.91
N ASP A 910 -19.18 2.73 10.89
CA ASP A 910 -19.54 2.81 9.49
C ASP A 910 -18.91 1.64 8.73
N PRO A 911 -19.43 0.41 8.94
CA PRO A 911 -18.89 -0.77 8.30
C PRO A 911 -18.98 -0.68 6.77
N ILE A 912 -20.04 -0.10 6.21
CA ILE A 912 -20.21 -0.07 4.75
C ILE A 912 -19.05 0.64 4.04
N GLY A 913 -18.45 1.66 4.65
CA GLY A 913 -17.28 2.36 4.10
C GLY A 913 -16.08 1.45 3.79
N LEU A 914 -15.94 0.29 4.44
CA LEU A 914 -14.89 -0.69 4.09
C LEU A 914 -15.10 -1.29 2.69
N MET A 915 -16.35 -1.38 2.23
CA MET A 915 -16.70 -2.03 0.97
C MET A 915 -16.37 -1.17 -0.26
N GLU A 916 -16.22 0.14 -0.10
CA GLU A 916 -15.91 1.08 -1.19
C GLU A 916 -14.64 0.71 -1.97
N CYS A 917 -13.63 0.16 -1.28
CA CYS A 917 -12.35 -0.24 -1.91
C CYS A 917 -12.46 -1.48 -2.81
N PHE A 918 -13.65 -2.10 -2.90
CA PHE A 918 -13.96 -3.20 -3.80
C PHE A 918 -14.79 -2.79 -5.01
N CYS A 919 -15.24 -1.53 -5.08
CA CYS A 919 -15.80 -0.94 -6.30
C CYS A 919 -14.68 -0.79 -7.34
N ASP A 920 -14.83 -1.44 -8.49
CA ASP A 920 -13.76 -1.59 -9.48
C ASP A 920 -13.54 -0.35 -10.38
N ASP A 921 -14.44 0.63 -10.27
CA ASP A 921 -14.32 1.97 -10.84
C ASP A 921 -13.30 2.86 -10.10
N ASP A 922 -12.69 2.33 -9.03
CA ASP A 922 -11.70 3.00 -8.18
C ASP A 922 -12.23 4.33 -7.58
N ARG A 923 -13.54 4.42 -7.30
CA ARG A 923 -14.14 5.60 -6.65
C ARG A 923 -13.49 5.97 -5.31
N SER A 924 -12.98 4.98 -4.60
CA SER A 924 -12.22 5.17 -3.34
C SER A 924 -10.83 5.78 -3.55
N GLY A 925 -10.24 5.64 -4.75
CA GLY A 925 -8.82 5.88 -5.01
C GLY A 925 -7.88 4.94 -4.25
N LEU A 926 -8.38 3.82 -3.70
CA LEU A 926 -7.66 2.84 -2.89
C LEU A 926 -8.00 1.39 -3.30
N MET A 927 -8.19 1.13 -4.59
CA MET A 927 -8.40 -0.23 -5.08
C MET A 927 -7.13 -1.09 -4.95
N LEU A 928 -7.20 -2.19 -4.20
CA LEU A 928 -6.03 -3.03 -3.87
C LEU A 928 -6.05 -4.44 -4.47
N SER A 929 -7.19 -4.89 -4.96
CA SER A 929 -7.36 -6.14 -5.70
C SER A 929 -7.86 -5.81 -7.11
N TRP A 930 -7.54 -6.63 -8.10
CA TRP A 930 -7.90 -6.37 -9.50
C TRP A 930 -8.48 -7.60 -10.20
N GLY A 931 -9.31 -7.36 -11.22
CA GLY A 931 -9.87 -8.40 -12.08
C GLY A 931 -11.15 -9.07 -11.57
N PHE A 932 -11.66 -8.61 -10.42
CA PHE A 932 -13.04 -8.81 -9.98
C PHE A 932 -13.94 -7.71 -10.57
N ASN A 933 -15.18 -8.04 -10.90
CA ASN A 933 -16.15 -7.11 -11.48
C ASN A 933 -17.26 -6.81 -10.48
N SER A 934 -17.34 -5.56 -10.01
CA SER A 934 -18.31 -5.13 -9.00
C SER A 934 -19.65 -4.62 -9.58
N HIS A 935 -19.69 -4.34 -10.88
CA HIS A 935 -20.85 -3.80 -11.58
C HIS A 935 -21.86 -4.88 -12.00
N VAL A 936 -21.55 -6.15 -11.81
CA VAL A 936 -22.40 -7.28 -12.22
C VAL A 936 -23.50 -7.58 -11.21
N PRO A 937 -24.78 -7.68 -11.63
CA PRO A 937 -25.89 -8.08 -10.76
C PRO A 937 -25.84 -9.55 -10.31
N GLU A 938 -24.98 -9.87 -9.33
CA GLU A 938 -24.79 -11.22 -8.78
C GLU A 938 -25.17 -11.35 -7.30
N VAL A 939 -25.47 -10.24 -6.63
CA VAL A 939 -25.87 -10.23 -5.22
C VAL A 939 -27.39 -10.39 -5.13
N LEU A 940 -27.84 -11.61 -4.83
CA LEU A 940 -29.27 -11.91 -4.66
C LEU A 940 -29.73 -11.58 -3.24
N ILE A 941 -30.59 -10.57 -3.09
CA ILE A 941 -31.13 -10.18 -1.79
C ILE A 941 -32.58 -9.71 -1.92
N ASN A 942 -33.37 -9.96 -0.88
CA ASN A 942 -34.75 -9.52 -0.80
C ASN A 942 -34.86 -8.34 0.17
N LEU A 943 -35.16 -7.17 -0.37
CA LEU A 943 -35.23 -5.90 0.36
C LEU A 943 -36.55 -5.21 0.05
N ASP A 944 -36.93 -4.28 0.91
CA ASP A 944 -37.98 -3.29 0.68
C ASP A 944 -37.37 -2.14 -0.15
N LEU A 945 -37.74 -2.04 -1.42
CA LEU A 945 -37.13 -1.10 -2.36
C LEU A 945 -37.93 0.18 -2.50
N ASP A 946 -39.25 0.13 -2.29
CA ASP A 946 -40.14 1.28 -2.38
C ASP A 946 -40.43 1.95 -1.03
N GLY A 947 -39.97 1.35 0.06
CA GLY A 947 -40.08 1.86 1.42
C GLY A 947 -41.48 1.72 2.01
N ASP A 948 -42.32 0.84 1.47
CA ASP A 948 -43.69 0.61 1.96
C ASP A 948 -43.77 -0.25 3.23
N GLY A 949 -42.63 -0.77 3.70
CA GLY A 949 -42.47 -1.66 4.84
C GLY A 949 -42.60 -3.15 4.48
N GLY A 950 -42.84 -3.47 3.21
CA GLY A 950 -42.94 -4.80 2.63
C GLY A 950 -41.72 -5.18 1.79
N LEU A 951 -41.48 -6.47 1.65
CA LEU A 951 -40.37 -6.97 0.82
C LEU A 951 -40.82 -7.14 -0.65
N ASP A 952 -40.00 -6.69 -1.61
CA ASP A 952 -40.31 -6.71 -3.05
C ASP A 952 -39.95 -8.03 -3.77
N GLY A 953 -39.53 -9.03 -2.99
CA GLY A 953 -39.02 -10.29 -3.51
C GLY A 953 -37.51 -10.25 -3.76
N GLU A 954 -36.91 -11.42 -3.92
CA GLU A 954 -35.48 -11.54 -4.20
C GLU A 954 -35.14 -10.87 -5.55
N LYS A 955 -34.22 -9.90 -5.52
CA LYS A 955 -33.69 -9.21 -6.69
C LYS A 955 -32.18 -9.34 -6.73
N TYR A 956 -31.62 -9.38 -7.94
CA TYR A 956 -30.19 -9.31 -8.15
C TYR A 956 -29.71 -7.86 -8.20
N TRP A 957 -28.62 -7.61 -7.48
CA TRP A 957 -27.93 -6.33 -7.34
C TRP A 957 -26.47 -6.49 -7.74
N SER A 958 -25.93 -5.46 -8.37
CA SER A 958 -24.48 -5.29 -8.42
C SER A 958 -23.94 -4.92 -7.05
N PHE A 959 -22.68 -5.25 -6.81
CA PHE A 959 -22.00 -4.88 -5.59
C PHE A 959 -21.99 -3.35 -5.44
N ASP A 960 -21.73 -2.62 -6.54
CA ASP A 960 -21.68 -1.16 -6.56
C ASP A 960 -23.04 -0.53 -6.25
N ALA A 961 -24.11 -0.96 -6.92
CA ALA A 961 -25.45 -0.41 -6.67
C ALA A 961 -25.87 -0.61 -5.21
N LEU A 962 -25.59 -1.77 -4.63
CA LEU A 962 -25.94 -2.06 -3.25
C LEU A 962 -25.06 -1.31 -2.24
N TYR A 963 -23.76 -1.14 -2.54
CA TYR A 963 -22.87 -0.27 -1.78
C TYR A 963 -23.37 1.19 -1.80
N SER A 964 -23.62 1.75 -2.99
CA SER A 964 -24.05 3.15 -3.12
C SER A 964 -25.40 3.41 -2.51
N ALA A 965 -26.34 2.46 -2.61
CA ALA A 965 -27.62 2.57 -1.91
C ALA A 965 -27.42 2.62 -0.39
N CYS A 966 -26.42 1.91 0.16
CA CYS A 966 -26.07 2.03 1.58
C CYS A 966 -25.32 3.32 1.93
N ALA A 967 -24.52 3.86 1.01
CA ALA A 967 -23.79 5.11 1.22
C ALA A 967 -24.70 6.35 1.10
N GLY A 968 -25.75 6.27 0.27
CA GLY A 968 -26.68 7.37 0.01
C GLY A 968 -27.79 7.00 -0.97
N GLU A 969 -28.44 8.01 -1.54
CA GLU A 969 -29.43 7.82 -2.60
C GLU A 969 -28.72 7.52 -3.93
N VAL A 970 -29.15 6.46 -4.60
CA VAL A 970 -28.66 6.07 -5.92
C VAL A 970 -29.82 5.68 -6.82
N PHE A 971 -29.71 5.98 -8.12
CA PHE A 971 -30.65 5.48 -9.11
C PHE A 971 -30.16 4.13 -9.63
N VAL A 972 -30.99 3.09 -9.49
CA VAL A 972 -30.68 1.71 -9.86
C VAL A 972 -31.58 1.30 -11.01
N ARG A 973 -31.00 0.73 -12.06
CA ARG A 973 -31.72 0.21 -13.23
C ARG A 973 -31.07 -1.11 -13.63
N MET A 974 -31.87 -2.15 -13.90
CA MET A 974 -31.36 -3.47 -14.27
C MET A 974 -30.29 -4.03 -13.30
N GLY A 975 -30.43 -3.76 -12.01
CA GLY A 975 -29.54 -4.23 -10.94
C GLY A 975 -28.24 -3.44 -10.79
N VAL A 976 -28.01 -2.41 -11.61
CA VAL A 976 -26.76 -1.62 -11.62
C VAL A 976 -27.02 -0.15 -11.33
N GLU A 977 -25.97 0.56 -10.92
CA GLU A 977 -26.00 2.02 -10.83
C GLU A 977 -26.27 2.62 -12.20
N ALA A 978 -27.11 3.64 -12.26
CA ALA A 978 -27.44 4.32 -13.49
C ALA A 978 -27.66 5.82 -13.25
N GLU A 979 -27.53 6.62 -14.30
CA GLU A 979 -27.98 8.01 -14.25
C GLU A 979 -29.51 8.06 -14.33
N GLU A 980 -30.13 8.94 -13.53
CA GLU A 980 -31.56 9.19 -13.61
C GLU A 980 -31.89 9.83 -14.98
N PRO A 981 -32.91 9.32 -15.71
CA PRO A 981 -33.31 9.88 -17.00
C PRO A 981 -33.65 11.37 -16.86
N LYS A 982 -33.01 12.22 -17.69
CA LYS A 982 -33.37 13.64 -17.75
C LYS A 982 -34.81 13.78 -18.30
N PRO A 983 -35.60 14.76 -17.84
CA PRO A 983 -37.02 14.91 -18.22
C PRO A 983 -37.31 14.90 -19.73
N ASP A 984 -36.31 15.26 -20.56
CA ASP A 984 -36.42 15.46 -21.99
C ASP A 984 -35.61 14.45 -22.84
N GLN A 985 -34.98 13.45 -22.24
CA GLN A 985 -34.21 12.42 -22.96
C GLN A 985 -34.86 11.04 -22.81
N PRO A 986 -34.99 10.24 -23.89
CA PRO A 986 -35.28 8.83 -23.74
C PRO A 986 -34.19 8.18 -22.87
N ALA A 987 -34.58 7.23 -22.04
CA ALA A 987 -33.66 6.48 -21.18
C ALA A 987 -32.73 5.62 -22.04
N GLU A 988 -31.60 6.19 -22.48
CA GLU A 988 -30.50 5.45 -23.12
C GLU A 988 -29.78 4.56 -22.11
#